data_AF-A0A225AZN1-F1
#
_entry.id   AF-A0A225AZN1-F1
#
_cell.length_a   1.000
_cell.length_b   1.000
_cell.length_c   1.000
_cell.angle_alpha   90.00
_cell.angle_beta   90.00
_cell.angle_gamma   90.00
#
_symmetry.space_group_name_H-M   'P 1'
#
loop_
_entity.id
_entity.type
_entity.pdbx_description
1 polymer ?
#
loop_
_entity_poly.entity_id
_entity_poly.type
_entity_poly.pdbx_seq_one_letter_code
_entity_poly.pdbx_strand_id
1 'polypeptide(L)'
;MPVRPSATTAVSAPGKVLLTGGYLVLDRQYTGTVFALDARIHAVVQQLQRDRHRGSAQSSPKDDATANTGADETLENHPEESVIVRSPQFRDAVWEYGVQRCENGGGVKVTQRNEGPKNPFVETSLNYALTYISYVADSQDLGSLSVTILADNDYYSDSRQDSNIDSRSRGGFHDFGVTLQDAHKTGLGSSAALVTALVSALLIHRTMHPDDLIVARDKLHNLAQAAHCAAQGKVGSGFDVGAAIWGSCSYRRFSPSILEGLGEVGSSGFEERLFSAVEDLDSAHPWDTEFMDVGMKLPPGMQMVLCDVDCGSQTPSMVRKVLEWRKQNKEEADLLWDSLQANNEKLRLELRRAVHGRSDPEFEAAAALEIYKNVRVLMQRSRNYLKTMTEKSGVPIEPLVQSELLDTVSGIDGVIGGVVPGAGGYDAVVLLIRDDAEVIKKLNLLFETYQSRVEDDFGGKIEKKVAMLARVILCNLLRMASTENLSAPDGSDSPAATAQDNTTTTTTTAPEHSDVPAPSSSSPAAAEATQLAPNSTESQSKEKNDTEDFEDKSSPREAAASAAATPTPDDTTTANTTTTNVAAEPPTSGVEASEAPETTTVTEGEDAGPELVITLLLITGARHPFKIDKKYLRRRSVKVDNDDPFNMSVYTLKELIWREWRAEWEPQPSSPSSIRLISFGKLLDDKSPLSESSLTHDAPNVIHMTVKPQEVVDEEDAKGGKSYSARDRDASDRSPGCRCIIL
;
A
#
# COMPACT_ATOMS: atom_id res chain seq x y z
N MET A 1 18.63 -25.12 5.24
CA MET A 1 19.85 -24.26 5.27
C MET A 1 19.48 -22.97 5.96
N PRO A 2 20.29 -22.44 6.90
CA PRO A 2 20.05 -21.11 7.46
C PRO A 2 20.22 -20.05 6.36
N VAL A 3 19.23 -19.16 6.22
CA VAL A 3 19.28 -18.06 5.24
C VAL A 3 20.34 -17.06 5.69
N ARG A 4 21.26 -16.68 4.78
CA ARG A 4 22.22 -15.61 5.08
C ARG A 4 21.49 -14.27 5.20
N PRO A 5 21.65 -13.50 6.29
CA PRO A 5 21.04 -12.18 6.42
C PRO A 5 21.45 -11.25 5.28
N SER A 6 20.53 -10.38 4.85
CA SER A 6 20.87 -9.31 3.90
C SER A 6 21.63 -8.20 4.61
N ALA A 7 22.54 -7.50 3.92
CA ALA A 7 23.12 -6.25 4.45
C ALA A 7 22.04 -5.16 4.60
N THR A 8 21.01 -5.17 3.75
CA THR A 8 19.86 -4.26 3.80
C THR A 8 18.59 -4.93 3.25
N THR A 9 17.47 -4.73 3.95
CA THR A 9 16.11 -5.14 3.54
C THR A 9 15.21 -3.91 3.62
N ALA A 10 14.39 -3.67 2.61
CA ALA A 10 13.43 -2.57 2.57
C ALA A 10 12.04 -3.12 2.26
N VAL A 11 11.08 -2.95 3.18
CA VAL A 11 9.68 -3.37 3.00
C VAL A 11 8.78 -2.16 3.06
N SER A 12 7.69 -2.16 2.28
CA SER A 12 6.66 -1.14 2.36
C SER A 12 5.26 -1.74 2.48
N ALA A 13 4.40 -1.10 3.28
CA ALA A 13 3.02 -1.49 3.51
C ALA A 13 2.06 -0.32 3.17
N PRO A 14 0.92 -0.56 2.51
CA PRO A 14 0.00 0.49 2.10
C PRO A 14 -0.86 1.02 3.25
N GLY A 15 -1.39 2.22 3.06
CA GLY A 15 -2.48 2.77 3.88
C GLY A 15 -3.83 2.11 3.55
N LYS A 16 -4.88 2.46 4.30
CA LYS A 16 -6.24 1.95 4.11
C LYS A 16 -7.34 3.02 4.07
N VAL A 17 -8.43 2.68 3.40
CA VAL A 17 -9.75 3.31 3.56
C VAL A 17 -10.78 2.21 3.79
N LEU A 18 -11.49 2.26 4.92
CA LEU A 18 -12.67 1.41 5.17
C LEU A 18 -13.89 2.10 4.57
N LEU A 19 -14.25 1.73 3.34
CA LEU A 19 -15.36 2.30 2.59
C LEU A 19 -16.73 1.85 3.14
N THR A 20 -16.82 0.61 3.62
CA THR A 20 -18.03 0.05 4.24
C THR A 20 -17.69 -0.85 5.42
N GLY A 21 -18.68 -1.11 6.28
CA GLY A 21 -18.50 -1.95 7.47
C GLY A 21 -18.00 -1.21 8.71
N GLY A 22 -18.02 0.13 8.73
CA GLY A 22 -17.81 0.91 9.95
C GLY A 22 -18.73 0.44 11.07
N TYR A 23 -18.18 0.29 12.29
CA TYR A 23 -18.77 -0.42 13.45
C TYR A 23 -19.08 -1.92 13.27
N LEU A 24 -19.56 -2.34 12.09
CA LEU A 24 -19.85 -3.74 11.76
C LEU A 24 -18.61 -4.63 11.89
N VAL A 25 -17.43 -4.18 11.42
CA VAL A 25 -16.15 -4.92 11.54
C VAL A 25 -15.63 -5.09 12.98
N LEU A 26 -16.39 -4.69 14.00
CA LEU A 26 -16.11 -5.00 15.41
C LEU A 26 -16.81 -6.29 15.87
N ASP A 27 -17.63 -6.89 15.03
CA ASP A 27 -18.38 -8.14 15.26
C ASP A 27 -18.12 -9.11 14.09
N ARG A 28 -17.75 -10.37 14.40
CA ARG A 28 -17.32 -11.36 13.39
C ARG A 28 -18.45 -11.77 12.45
N GLN A 29 -19.72 -11.57 12.83
CA GLN A 29 -20.85 -11.89 11.94
C GLN A 29 -20.79 -11.09 10.63
N TYR A 30 -20.30 -9.84 10.69
CA TYR A 30 -20.35 -8.86 9.62
C TYR A 30 -19.02 -8.69 8.88
N THR A 31 -19.02 -7.86 7.82
CA THR A 31 -17.85 -7.61 6.97
C THR A 31 -17.67 -6.13 6.64
N GLY A 32 -16.46 -5.73 6.25
CA GLY A 32 -16.21 -4.39 5.70
C GLY A 32 -15.42 -4.43 4.39
N THR A 33 -15.77 -3.56 3.45
CA THR A 33 -14.98 -3.37 2.23
C THR A 33 -13.87 -2.36 2.53
N VAL A 34 -12.63 -2.82 2.52
CA VAL A 34 -11.43 -2.00 2.74
C VAL A 34 -10.62 -1.93 1.45
N PHE A 35 -10.24 -0.71 1.06
CA PHE A 35 -9.32 -0.47 -0.04
C PHE A 35 -7.95 -0.12 0.52
N ALA A 36 -6.91 -0.77 -0.01
CA ALA A 36 -5.53 -0.35 0.21
C ALA A 36 -5.20 0.82 -0.73
N LEU A 37 -4.23 1.64 -0.33
CA LEU A 37 -3.91 2.91 -0.96
C LEU A 37 -2.52 2.90 -1.60
N ASP A 38 -2.31 3.82 -2.54
CA ASP A 38 -1.00 4.03 -3.18
C ASP A 38 0.04 4.62 -2.20
N ALA A 39 -0.40 5.34 -1.17
CA ALA A 39 0.46 5.86 -0.10
C ALA A 39 0.92 4.72 0.84
N ARG A 40 2.23 4.63 1.11
CA ARG A 40 2.87 3.56 1.89
C ARG A 40 3.76 4.08 3.02
N ILE A 41 3.96 3.23 4.03
CA ILE A 41 5.05 3.37 5.01
C ILE A 41 6.13 2.35 4.66
N HIS A 42 7.38 2.80 4.71
CA HIS A 42 8.58 2.06 4.34
C HIS A 42 9.44 1.85 5.59
N ALA A 43 9.88 0.61 5.81
CA ALA A 43 10.85 0.25 6.83
C ALA A 43 12.09 -0.35 6.17
N VAL A 44 13.24 0.27 6.39
CA VAL A 44 14.55 -0.16 5.89
C VAL A 44 15.38 -0.66 7.06
N VAL A 45 15.66 -1.97 7.10
CA VAL A 45 16.45 -2.64 8.15
C VAL A 45 17.83 -2.98 7.61
N GLN A 46 18.87 -2.60 8.34
CA GLN A 46 20.27 -2.80 7.98
C GLN A 46 21.04 -3.47 9.13
N GLN A 47 21.93 -4.39 8.79
CA GLN A 47 22.81 -5.04 9.75
C GLN A 47 23.99 -4.11 10.08
N LEU A 48 24.11 -3.68 11.34
CA LEU A 48 25.32 -3.00 11.79
C LEU A 48 26.44 -4.03 11.93
N GLN A 49 27.63 -3.71 11.42
CA GLN A 49 28.81 -4.56 11.60
C GLN A 49 29.35 -4.37 13.02
N ARG A 50 29.75 -5.47 13.67
CA ARG A 50 30.56 -5.38 14.89
C ARG A 50 31.93 -4.85 14.51
N ASP A 51 32.24 -3.62 14.92
CA ASP A 51 33.61 -3.10 14.88
C ASP A 51 34.51 -3.98 15.76
N ARG A 52 35.20 -4.93 15.12
CA ARG A 52 36.30 -5.66 15.73
C ARG A 52 37.43 -4.67 15.99
N HIS A 53 37.39 -4.03 17.16
CA HIS A 53 38.43 -3.15 17.66
C HIS A 53 39.78 -3.85 17.52
N ARG A 54 40.55 -3.43 16.52
CA ARG A 54 41.82 -4.04 16.13
C ARG A 54 42.89 -3.55 17.10
N GLY A 55 42.86 -4.08 18.32
CA GLY A 55 43.69 -3.66 19.44
C GLY A 55 45.13 -3.41 19.02
N SER A 56 45.56 -2.15 19.08
CA SER A 56 46.87 -1.73 18.61
C SER A 56 47.94 -2.28 19.55
N ALA A 57 48.60 -3.36 19.13
CA ALA A 57 49.71 -3.94 19.85
C ALA A 57 50.89 -2.96 19.92
N GLN A 58 50.95 -2.15 20.97
CA GLN A 58 52.17 -1.47 21.40
C GLN A 58 52.84 -2.30 22.47
N SER A 59 53.87 -3.04 22.05
CA SER A 59 54.76 -3.77 22.94
C SER A 59 55.64 -2.81 23.73
N SER A 60 55.71 -3.01 25.05
CA SER A 60 56.75 -2.44 25.92
C SER A 60 56.92 -3.35 27.12
N PRO A 61 58.01 -4.13 27.20
CA PRO A 61 58.25 -4.99 28.35
C PRO A 61 58.78 -4.16 29.53
N LYS A 62 58.22 -4.40 30.71
CA LYS A 62 58.94 -4.23 31.98
C LYS A 62 58.30 -5.07 33.06
N ASP A 63 59.13 -5.87 33.69
CA ASP A 63 58.82 -6.64 34.88
C ASP A 63 58.59 -5.68 36.06
N ASP A 64 57.61 -5.98 36.91
CA ASP A 64 57.97 -6.53 38.23
C ASP A 64 56.83 -7.37 38.79
N ALA A 65 57.13 -8.25 39.74
CA ALA A 65 56.17 -9.21 40.29
C ALA A 65 55.72 -8.84 41.70
N THR A 66 54.40 -8.83 41.93
CA THR A 66 53.84 -9.08 43.27
C THR A 66 52.45 -9.69 43.13
N ALA A 67 52.29 -10.93 43.60
CA ALA A 67 50.98 -11.58 43.62
C ALA A 67 50.15 -11.02 44.77
N ASN A 68 48.88 -10.72 44.51
CA ASN A 68 47.88 -10.63 45.56
C ASN A 68 46.55 -11.19 45.05
N THR A 69 45.92 -12.06 45.84
CA THR A 69 44.76 -12.85 45.41
C THR A 69 43.46 -12.09 45.64
N GLY A 70 42.79 -11.70 44.56
CA GLY A 70 41.38 -11.31 44.54
C GLY A 70 40.70 -11.98 43.35
N ALA A 71 39.54 -12.59 43.57
CA ALA A 71 38.73 -13.12 42.48
C ALA A 71 37.95 -11.95 41.85
N ASP A 72 38.45 -11.45 40.73
CA ASP A 72 37.71 -10.56 39.84
C ASP A 72 37.23 -11.43 38.67
N GLU A 73 35.95 -11.81 38.68
CA GLU A 73 35.35 -12.53 37.56
C GLU A 73 35.24 -11.53 36.40
N THR A 74 36.17 -11.65 35.44
CA THR A 74 36.23 -10.76 34.29
C THR A 74 34.92 -10.85 33.51
N LEU A 75 34.05 -9.86 33.70
CA LEU A 75 32.86 -9.63 32.89
C LEU A 75 33.25 -9.68 31.41
N GLU A 76 32.85 -10.75 30.73
CA GLU A 76 32.96 -10.82 29.28
C GLU A 76 32.04 -9.73 28.73
N ASN A 77 32.64 -8.60 28.33
CA ASN A 77 31.95 -7.50 27.66
C ASN A 77 31.49 -7.95 26.26
N HIS A 78 30.46 -8.79 26.22
CA HIS A 78 29.62 -8.96 25.05
C HIS A 78 29.12 -7.56 24.66
N PRO A 79 29.40 -7.08 23.44
CA PRO A 79 28.99 -5.75 23.02
C PRO A 79 27.46 -5.70 23.02
N GLU A 80 26.89 -4.84 23.86
CA GLU A 80 25.45 -4.78 24.11
C GLU A 80 24.67 -4.65 22.79
N GLU A 81 23.75 -5.57 22.55
CA GLU A 81 22.95 -5.58 21.33
C GLU A 81 22.00 -4.38 21.33
N SER A 82 21.99 -3.66 20.21
CA SER A 82 21.33 -2.35 20.10
C SER A 82 20.57 -2.18 18.79
N VAL A 83 19.40 -1.55 18.87
CA VAL A 83 18.59 -1.19 17.69
C VAL A 83 18.41 0.31 17.66
N ILE A 84 18.90 0.96 16.60
CA ILE A 84 18.72 2.38 16.36
C ILE A 84 17.61 2.56 15.34
N VAL A 85 16.52 3.21 15.72
CA VAL A 85 15.38 3.51 14.84
C VAL A 85 15.33 5.01 14.57
N ARG A 86 15.17 5.40 13.30
CA ARG A 86 15.15 6.81 12.86
C ARG A 86 13.97 7.06 11.93
N SER A 87 13.30 8.20 12.05
CA SER A 87 12.33 8.68 11.06
C SER A 87 12.68 10.10 10.60
N PRO A 88 13.51 10.25 9.54
CA PRO A 88 14.09 11.54 9.12
C PRO A 88 13.12 12.68 8.75
N GLN A 89 11.83 12.40 8.66
CA GLN A 89 10.79 13.37 8.27
C GLN A 89 10.22 14.18 9.46
N PHE A 90 10.67 13.87 10.67
CA PHE A 90 10.20 14.49 11.92
C PHE A 90 11.38 14.91 12.78
N ARG A 91 11.26 16.06 13.44
CA ARG A 91 12.28 16.52 14.40
C ARG A 91 12.39 15.54 15.56
N ASP A 92 13.64 15.28 15.93
CA ASP A 92 14.07 14.47 17.08
C ASP A 92 13.53 13.03 17.12
N ALA A 93 13.04 12.51 15.99
CA ALA A 93 12.51 11.16 15.83
C ALA A 93 13.62 10.10 15.66
N VAL A 94 14.44 9.96 16.72
CA VAL A 94 15.48 8.93 16.88
C VAL A 94 15.27 8.20 18.19
N TRP A 95 15.24 6.87 18.13
CA TRP A 95 15.10 5.99 19.29
C TRP A 95 16.24 4.97 19.30
N GLU A 96 17.01 4.95 20.38
CA GLU A 96 18.13 4.02 20.58
C GLU A 96 17.72 3.02 21.65
N TYR A 97 17.54 1.76 21.26
CA TYR A 97 17.11 0.69 22.13
C TYR A 97 18.26 -0.24 22.47
N GLY A 98 18.39 -0.61 23.75
CA GLY A 98 19.12 -1.81 24.16
C GLY A 98 18.23 -3.03 24.06
N VAL A 99 18.78 -4.16 23.63
CA VAL A 99 18.10 -5.45 23.52
C VAL A 99 18.46 -6.34 24.71
N GLN A 100 17.48 -6.95 25.35
CA GLN A 100 17.66 -7.88 26.47
C GLN A 100 16.80 -9.13 26.27
N ARG A 101 17.36 -10.31 26.52
CA ARG A 101 16.61 -11.57 26.62
C ARG A 101 16.01 -11.69 28.02
N CYS A 102 14.73 -12.02 28.11
CA CYS A 102 14.05 -12.26 29.38
C CYS A 102 14.22 -13.71 29.83
N GLU A 103 14.33 -13.92 31.14
CA GLU A 103 14.42 -15.26 31.73
C GLU A 103 13.13 -16.08 31.50
N ASN A 104 13.23 -17.40 31.71
CA ASN A 104 12.09 -18.32 31.75
C ASN A 104 11.19 -18.29 30.49
N GLY A 105 11.79 -18.11 29.30
CA GLY A 105 11.07 -18.02 28.03
C GLY A 105 10.26 -16.73 27.87
N GLY A 106 10.68 -15.64 28.51
CA GLY A 106 10.01 -14.35 28.44
C GLY A 106 10.16 -13.61 27.10
N GLY A 107 10.89 -14.17 26.14
CA GLY A 107 11.18 -13.53 24.85
C GLY A 107 12.24 -12.44 24.92
N VAL A 108 12.19 -11.53 23.94
CA VAL A 108 13.14 -10.44 23.76
C VAL A 108 12.45 -9.11 24.06
N LYS A 109 13.05 -8.34 24.97
CA LYS A 109 12.59 -7.01 25.36
C LYS A 109 13.59 -5.94 24.92
N VAL A 110 13.10 -4.93 24.22
CA VAL A 110 13.84 -3.71 23.93
C VAL A 110 13.52 -2.62 24.95
N THR A 111 14.53 -1.85 25.36
CA THR A 111 14.40 -0.73 26.30
C THR A 111 15.10 0.50 25.74
N GLN A 112 14.37 1.60 25.58
CA GLN A 112 14.92 2.87 25.08
C GLN A 112 15.97 3.42 26.05
N ARG A 113 17.12 3.86 25.51
CA ARG A 113 18.30 4.36 26.23
C ARG A 113 18.44 5.88 26.16
N ASN A 114 18.08 6.48 25.03
CA ASN A 114 18.14 7.92 24.84
C ASN A 114 16.92 8.63 25.44
N GLU A 115 17.12 9.86 25.90
CA GLU A 115 16.02 10.74 26.32
C GLU A 115 15.08 11.08 25.14
N GLY A 116 13.82 11.41 25.46
CA GLY A 116 12.81 11.80 24.48
C GLY A 116 11.53 10.94 24.54
N PRO A 117 10.53 11.26 23.69
CA PRO A 117 9.23 10.59 23.72
C PRO A 117 9.30 9.15 23.20
N LYS A 118 8.81 8.19 24.00
CA LYS A 118 8.64 6.78 23.61
C LYS A 118 7.69 6.63 22.41
N ASN A 119 7.99 5.68 21.54
CA ASN A 119 7.11 5.24 20.45
C ASN A 119 6.66 3.79 20.68
N PRO A 120 5.46 3.55 21.26
CA PRO A 120 5.02 2.20 21.65
C PRO A 120 4.76 1.28 20.45
N PHE A 121 4.45 1.81 19.26
CA PHE A 121 4.30 1.00 18.05
C PHE A 121 5.65 0.46 17.57
N VAL A 122 6.73 1.24 17.70
CA VAL A 122 8.10 0.77 17.40
C VAL A 122 8.61 -0.19 18.47
N GLU A 123 8.48 0.19 19.75
CA GLU A 123 8.96 -0.60 20.90
C GLU A 123 8.31 -2.00 20.92
N THR A 124 6.99 -2.09 20.75
CA THR A 124 6.27 -3.38 20.71
C THR A 124 6.53 -4.17 19.43
N SER A 125 6.66 -3.52 18.26
CA SER A 125 7.04 -4.22 17.02
C SER A 125 8.40 -4.90 17.14
N LEU A 126 9.38 -4.21 17.75
CA LEU A 126 10.70 -4.78 18.02
C LEU A 126 10.63 -5.95 19.00
N ASN A 127 9.91 -5.80 20.13
CA ASN A 127 9.72 -6.89 21.09
C ASN A 127 9.15 -8.16 20.43
N TYR A 128 8.06 -8.03 19.68
CA TYR A 128 7.35 -9.16 19.08
C TYR A 128 8.17 -9.80 17.96
N ALA A 129 8.70 -8.98 17.03
CA ALA A 129 9.49 -9.49 15.91
C ALA A 129 10.80 -10.16 16.39
N LEU A 130 11.54 -9.55 17.31
CA LEU A 130 12.81 -10.12 17.80
C LEU A 130 12.57 -11.37 18.66
N THR A 131 11.48 -11.44 19.43
CA THR A 131 11.09 -12.66 20.16
C THR A 131 10.86 -13.82 19.19
N TYR A 132 10.00 -13.63 18.19
CA TYR A 132 9.67 -14.68 17.23
C TYR A 132 10.87 -15.05 16.33
N ILE A 133 11.68 -14.08 15.90
CA ILE A 133 12.94 -14.33 15.17
C ILE A 133 13.92 -15.15 16.01
N SER A 134 14.11 -14.81 17.30
CA SER A 134 14.97 -15.55 18.22
C SER A 134 14.53 -17.01 18.34
N TYR A 135 13.23 -17.23 18.57
CA TYR A 135 12.66 -18.56 18.76
C TYR A 135 12.79 -19.44 17.50
N VAL A 136 12.45 -18.89 16.32
CA VAL A 136 12.50 -19.63 15.04
C VAL A 136 13.93 -19.90 14.57
N ALA A 137 14.89 -19.04 14.91
CA ALA A 137 16.28 -19.18 14.46
C ALA A 137 17.18 -20.01 15.41
N ASP A 138 16.72 -20.31 16.63
CA ASP A 138 17.54 -20.85 17.74
C ASP A 138 18.88 -20.11 17.90
N SER A 139 18.86 -18.80 17.66
CA SER A 139 20.06 -17.96 17.58
C SER A 139 20.12 -17.01 18.78
N GLN A 140 21.18 -17.14 19.57
CA GLN A 140 21.45 -16.23 20.69
C GLN A 140 21.96 -14.86 20.21
N ASP A 141 22.66 -14.82 19.07
CA ASP A 141 23.18 -13.61 18.44
C ASP A 141 22.06 -12.91 17.63
N LEU A 142 21.51 -11.82 18.16
CA LEU A 142 20.64 -10.92 17.40
C LEU A 142 21.48 -9.83 16.72
N GLY A 143 22.60 -9.40 17.32
CA GLY A 143 23.45 -8.33 16.82
C GLY A 143 22.75 -6.97 16.73
N SER A 144 23.52 -5.92 16.41
CA SER A 144 22.96 -4.57 16.33
C SER A 144 22.32 -4.25 14.97
N LEU A 145 21.26 -3.45 14.98
CA LEU A 145 20.47 -3.07 13.79
C LEU A 145 20.33 -1.55 13.65
N SER A 146 20.32 -1.09 12.40
CA SER A 146 19.86 0.26 12.03
C SER A 146 18.55 0.14 11.28
N VAL A 147 17.56 0.94 11.66
CA VAL A 147 16.21 0.93 11.09
C VAL A 147 15.82 2.35 10.70
N THR A 148 15.50 2.57 9.43
CA THR A 148 14.98 3.85 8.93
C THR A 148 13.51 3.68 8.53
N ILE A 149 12.65 4.57 9.02
CA ILE A 149 11.20 4.54 8.82
C ILE A 149 10.77 5.82 8.10
N LEU A 150 10.15 5.65 6.94
CA LEU A 150 9.71 6.73 6.05
C LEU A 150 8.23 6.53 5.71
N ALA A 151 7.50 7.62 5.49
CA ALA A 151 6.08 7.60 5.16
C ALA A 151 5.79 8.56 3.99
N ASP A 152 4.98 8.11 3.04
CA ASP A 152 4.47 9.00 2.00
C ASP A 152 3.72 10.19 2.59
N ASN A 153 3.82 11.33 1.92
CA ASN A 153 3.39 12.62 2.46
C ASN A 153 1.89 12.65 2.79
N ASP A 154 1.08 11.85 2.10
CA ASP A 154 -0.37 11.73 2.32
C ASP A 154 -0.78 11.16 3.70
N TYR A 155 0.14 10.61 4.50
CA TYR A 155 -0.15 10.17 5.88
C TYR A 155 -0.22 11.31 6.91
N TYR A 156 0.30 12.49 6.58
CA TYR A 156 0.42 13.62 7.52
C TYR A 156 0.08 14.94 6.84
N SER A 157 -0.85 15.71 7.41
CA SER A 157 -1.20 17.03 6.90
C SER A 157 -0.15 18.06 7.33
N ASP A 158 0.41 18.78 6.35
CA ASP A 158 1.37 19.86 6.60
C ASP A 158 0.65 21.12 7.08
N SER A 159 1.00 21.58 8.29
CA SER A 159 0.47 22.79 8.92
C SER A 159 1.12 24.08 8.41
N ARG A 160 2.11 23.99 7.51
CA ARG A 160 2.81 25.13 6.87
C ARG A 160 2.22 25.53 5.50
N GLN A 161 0.91 25.38 5.30
CA GLN A 161 0.24 25.74 4.05
C GLN A 161 0.07 27.26 3.87
N ASP A 162 1.19 27.96 3.68
CA ASP A 162 1.25 29.27 3.02
C ASP A 162 2.28 29.23 1.87
N SER A 163 1.82 29.60 0.67
CA SER A 163 2.60 29.94 -0.53
C SER A 163 3.71 28.96 -1.02
N ASN A 164 3.32 27.80 -1.57
CA ASN A 164 3.66 27.40 -2.96
C ASN A 164 3.12 25.98 -3.31
N ILE A 165 2.15 25.90 -4.23
CA ILE A 165 1.57 24.62 -4.67
C ILE A 165 2.41 23.97 -5.79
N ASP A 166 3.11 24.78 -6.59
CA ASP A 166 3.78 24.35 -7.82
C ASP A 166 5.09 23.57 -7.60
N SER A 167 5.66 23.58 -6.39
CA SER A 167 6.93 22.91 -6.06
C SER A 167 6.77 21.51 -5.44
N ARG A 168 5.59 20.88 -5.54
CA ARG A 168 5.35 19.50 -5.06
C ARG A 168 6.10 18.46 -5.91
N SER A 169 7.38 18.24 -5.59
CA SER A 169 8.24 17.22 -6.18
C SER A 169 7.68 15.81 -5.94
N ARG A 170 6.96 15.26 -6.93
CA ARG A 170 6.47 13.87 -6.92
C ARG A 170 7.65 12.89 -6.76
N GLY A 171 7.72 12.21 -5.62
CA GLY A 171 8.76 11.22 -5.30
C GLY A 171 9.74 11.59 -4.18
N GLY A 172 9.56 12.73 -3.50
CA GLY A 172 10.35 13.10 -2.32
C GLY A 172 9.60 12.88 -1.00
N PHE A 173 10.24 12.21 -0.03
CA PHE A 173 9.81 12.20 1.37
C PHE A 173 10.02 13.59 1.98
N HIS A 174 8.95 14.23 2.44
CA HIS A 174 9.00 15.59 2.99
C HIS A 174 9.41 15.60 4.47
N ASP A 175 10.26 16.54 4.87
CA ASP A 175 10.45 16.91 6.28
C ASP A 175 9.32 17.85 6.71
N PHE A 176 8.41 17.35 7.53
CA PHE A 176 7.31 18.15 8.07
C PHE A 176 7.82 19.22 9.06
N GLY A 177 9.05 19.08 9.56
CA GLY A 177 9.70 20.04 10.44
C GLY A 177 8.96 20.27 11.76
N VAL A 178 8.24 19.25 12.22
CA VAL A 178 7.54 19.15 13.51
C VAL A 178 7.93 17.83 14.18
N THR A 179 7.59 17.61 15.46
CA THR A 179 7.79 16.27 16.05
C THR A 179 6.73 15.30 15.54
N LEU A 180 6.96 13.99 15.69
CA LEU A 180 5.97 12.95 15.36
C LEU A 180 4.71 13.02 16.25
N GLN A 181 4.74 13.77 17.36
CA GLN A 181 3.59 13.99 18.24
C GLN A 181 2.72 15.16 17.76
N ASP A 182 3.34 16.21 17.23
CA ASP A 182 2.66 17.39 16.68
C ASP A 182 2.15 17.19 15.24
N ALA A 183 2.59 16.11 14.56
CA ALA A 183 2.21 15.81 13.19
C ALA A 183 0.75 15.35 13.09
N HIS A 184 -0.09 16.15 12.40
CA HIS A 184 -1.50 15.84 12.15
C HIS A 184 -1.62 14.59 11.27
N LYS A 185 -2.47 13.63 11.67
CA LYS A 185 -2.59 12.31 11.02
C LYS A 185 -3.88 12.19 10.21
N THR A 186 -3.75 11.79 8.96
CA THR A 186 -4.80 11.87 7.92
C THR A 186 -5.76 10.67 7.89
N GLY A 187 -5.88 9.92 8.99
CA GLY A 187 -6.77 8.75 9.10
C GLY A 187 -6.36 7.48 8.33
N LEU A 188 -5.37 7.53 7.43
CA LEU A 188 -4.97 6.43 6.52
C LEU A 188 -4.44 5.15 7.21
N GLY A 189 -4.33 5.12 8.54
CA GLY A 189 -3.88 3.95 9.30
C GLY A 189 -2.36 3.84 9.43
N SER A 190 -1.67 4.96 9.63
CA SER A 190 -0.19 4.99 9.77
C SER A 190 0.34 4.04 10.84
N SER A 191 -0.37 3.82 11.96
CA SER A 191 0.08 2.85 12.98
C SER A 191 0.07 1.39 12.48
N ALA A 192 -0.90 1.00 11.67
CA ALA A 192 -0.98 -0.36 11.11
C ALA A 192 0.09 -0.56 10.02
N ALA A 193 0.18 0.38 9.07
CA ALA A 193 1.21 0.32 8.02
C ALA A 193 2.64 0.36 8.61
N LEU A 194 2.87 1.13 9.68
CA LEU A 194 4.13 1.17 10.43
C LEU A 194 4.49 -0.20 11.04
N VAL A 195 3.58 -0.80 11.81
CA VAL A 195 3.81 -2.11 12.45
C VAL A 195 4.02 -3.18 11.38
N THR A 196 3.14 -3.25 10.38
CA THR A 196 3.23 -4.22 9.28
C THR A 196 4.54 -4.11 8.50
N ALA A 197 4.96 -2.90 8.11
CA ALA A 197 6.22 -2.71 7.39
C ALA A 197 7.44 -3.09 8.26
N LEU A 198 7.47 -2.66 9.52
CA LEU A 198 8.59 -2.90 10.44
C LEU A 198 8.74 -4.38 10.81
N VAL A 199 7.65 -5.03 11.24
CA VAL A 199 7.63 -6.47 11.59
C VAL A 199 8.05 -7.31 10.38
N SER A 200 7.51 -7.00 9.20
CA SER A 200 7.87 -7.70 7.96
C SER A 200 9.34 -7.49 7.60
N ALA A 201 9.84 -6.26 7.66
CA ALA A 201 11.23 -5.95 7.35
C ALA A 201 12.22 -6.69 8.26
N LEU A 202 11.94 -6.75 9.56
CA LEU A 202 12.77 -7.48 10.53
C LEU A 202 12.76 -8.99 10.23
N LEU A 203 11.59 -9.58 9.98
CA LEU A 203 11.47 -11.02 9.73
C LEU A 203 12.17 -11.42 8.41
N ILE A 204 11.87 -10.73 7.32
CA ILE A 204 12.42 -11.03 5.99
C ILE A 204 13.92 -10.68 5.88
N HIS A 205 14.44 -9.86 6.80
CA HIS A 205 15.87 -9.60 6.94
C HIS A 205 16.63 -10.75 7.62
N ARG A 206 15.96 -11.57 8.45
CA ARG A 206 16.62 -12.59 9.29
C ARG A 206 16.26 -14.05 9.00
N THR A 207 15.02 -14.38 8.64
CA THR A 207 14.57 -15.80 8.59
C THR A 207 14.16 -16.31 7.20
N MET A 208 13.74 -15.44 6.29
CA MET A 208 13.07 -15.81 5.02
C MET A 208 13.82 -15.32 3.77
N HIS A 209 13.50 -15.89 2.60
CA HIS A 209 13.81 -15.31 1.29
C HIS A 209 12.62 -14.49 0.76
N PRO A 210 12.83 -13.46 -0.09
CA PRO A 210 11.71 -12.69 -0.67
C PRO A 210 10.84 -13.46 -1.67
N ASP A 211 11.14 -14.73 -1.98
CA ASP A 211 10.23 -15.61 -2.73
C ASP A 211 9.20 -16.28 -1.80
N ASP A 212 9.56 -16.50 -0.53
CA ASP A 212 8.72 -17.20 0.45
C ASP A 212 7.53 -16.36 0.93
N LEU A 213 7.49 -15.06 0.58
CA LEU A 213 6.51 -14.07 1.06
C LEU A 213 5.06 -14.50 0.89
N ILE A 214 4.73 -15.15 -0.23
CA ILE A 214 3.36 -15.60 -0.51
C ILE A 214 2.94 -16.70 0.47
N VAL A 215 3.89 -17.56 0.89
CA VAL A 215 3.68 -18.63 1.88
C VAL A 215 3.79 -18.12 3.31
N ALA A 216 4.53 -17.03 3.52
CA ALA A 216 4.70 -16.38 4.82
C ALA A 216 3.61 -15.34 5.16
N ARG A 217 2.67 -15.04 4.24
CA ARG A 217 1.70 -13.95 4.40
C ARG A 217 0.84 -14.08 5.67
N ASP A 218 0.39 -15.28 6.00
CA ASP A 218 -0.40 -15.52 7.22
C ASP A 218 0.43 -15.27 8.49
N LYS A 219 1.69 -15.72 8.52
CA LYS A 219 2.62 -15.47 9.64
C LYS A 219 2.95 -13.98 9.80
N LEU A 220 3.17 -13.28 8.69
CA LEU A 220 3.39 -11.84 8.66
C LEU A 220 2.15 -11.08 9.17
N HIS A 221 0.95 -11.49 8.76
CA HIS A 221 -0.31 -10.97 9.29
C HIS A 221 -0.43 -11.22 10.80
N ASN A 222 -0.32 -12.47 11.24
CA ASN A 222 -0.57 -12.87 12.63
C ASN A 222 0.40 -12.16 13.60
N LEU A 223 1.70 -12.08 13.24
CA LEU A 223 2.72 -11.40 14.04
C LEU A 223 2.52 -9.88 14.06
N ALA A 224 2.23 -9.25 12.91
CA ALA A 224 1.94 -7.82 12.85
C ALA A 224 0.64 -7.47 13.60
N GLN A 225 -0.37 -8.34 13.52
CA GLN A 225 -1.67 -8.16 14.16
C GLN A 225 -1.56 -8.28 15.68
N ALA A 226 -0.81 -9.27 16.19
CA ALA A 226 -0.52 -9.41 17.61
C ALA A 226 0.26 -8.20 18.15
N ALA A 227 1.31 -7.77 17.44
CA ALA A 227 2.11 -6.60 17.81
C ALA A 227 1.29 -5.29 17.79
N HIS A 228 0.39 -5.11 16.81
CA HIS A 228 -0.46 -3.92 16.71
C HIS A 228 -1.53 -3.88 17.81
N CYS A 229 -2.20 -5.01 18.11
CA CYS A 229 -3.13 -5.12 19.23
C CYS A 229 -2.45 -4.77 20.57
N ALA A 230 -1.26 -5.32 20.82
CA ALA A 230 -0.47 -5.04 22.01
C ALA A 230 -0.04 -3.56 22.09
N ALA A 231 0.45 -2.98 20.99
CA ALA A 231 0.81 -1.56 20.92
C ALA A 231 -0.40 -0.61 21.08
N GLN A 232 -1.60 -1.04 20.70
CA GLN A 232 -2.85 -0.30 20.90
C GLN A 232 -3.46 -0.51 22.30
N GLY A 233 -2.95 -1.47 23.08
CA GLY A 233 -3.48 -1.83 24.40
C GLY A 233 -4.87 -2.48 24.36
N LYS A 234 -5.29 -3.05 23.22
CA LYS A 234 -6.58 -3.73 23.03
C LYS A 234 -6.59 -4.58 21.76
N VAL A 235 -7.45 -5.60 21.72
CA VAL A 235 -7.76 -6.30 20.46
C VAL A 235 -8.61 -5.37 19.58
N GLY A 236 -8.07 -5.02 18.41
CA GLY A 236 -8.75 -4.20 17.41
C GLY A 236 -9.74 -4.99 16.55
N SER A 237 -10.21 -4.37 15.47
CA SER A 237 -10.92 -5.07 14.39
C SER A 237 -9.96 -5.74 13.40
N GLY A 238 -8.74 -5.23 13.22
CA GLY A 238 -7.69 -5.83 12.41
C GLY A 238 -7.74 -5.58 10.90
N PHE A 239 -8.78 -4.92 10.38
CA PHE A 239 -8.92 -4.65 8.94
C PHE A 239 -7.77 -3.78 8.38
N ASP A 240 -7.08 -3.02 9.22
CA ASP A 240 -6.01 -2.11 8.85
C ASP A 240 -4.66 -2.81 8.72
N VAL A 241 -4.31 -3.70 9.65
CA VAL A 241 -3.18 -4.65 9.47
C VAL A 241 -3.47 -5.61 8.31
N GLY A 242 -4.72 -6.11 8.22
CA GLY A 242 -5.19 -6.97 7.14
C GLY A 242 -5.00 -6.35 5.75
N ALA A 243 -5.48 -5.12 5.53
CA ALA A 243 -5.29 -4.41 4.27
C ALA A 243 -3.81 -4.08 3.98
N ALA A 244 -2.98 -3.92 5.02
CA ALA A 244 -1.54 -3.70 4.89
C ALA A 244 -0.74 -4.96 4.47
N ILE A 245 -1.32 -6.16 4.57
CA ILE A 245 -0.72 -7.44 4.12
C ILE A 245 -1.34 -7.94 2.80
N TRP A 246 -2.67 -7.81 2.66
CA TRP A 246 -3.45 -8.42 1.57
C TRP A 246 -3.91 -7.41 0.51
N GLY A 247 -3.73 -6.11 0.75
CA GLY A 247 -4.29 -5.06 -0.10
C GLY A 247 -5.80 -4.92 0.06
N SER A 248 -6.45 -4.36 -0.98
CA SER A 248 -7.90 -4.17 -1.01
C SER A 248 -8.67 -5.49 -0.94
N CYS A 249 -9.62 -5.61 -0.01
CA CYS A 249 -10.39 -6.82 0.23
C CYS A 249 -11.75 -6.55 0.90
N SER A 250 -12.59 -7.58 0.93
CA SER A 250 -13.76 -7.65 1.80
C SER A 250 -13.39 -8.45 3.05
N TYR A 251 -13.20 -7.74 4.16
CA TYR A 251 -12.62 -8.23 5.40
C TYR A 251 -13.68 -8.70 6.40
N ARG A 252 -13.42 -9.83 7.06
CA ARG A 252 -14.06 -10.25 8.32
C ARG A 252 -12.99 -10.42 9.39
N ARG A 253 -13.24 -9.87 10.58
CA ARG A 253 -12.33 -9.93 11.73
C ARG A 253 -12.18 -11.35 12.30
N PHE A 254 -11.06 -11.54 12.99
CA PHE A 254 -10.79 -12.69 13.83
C PHE A 254 -11.52 -12.62 15.19
N SER A 255 -11.54 -13.75 15.90
CA SER A 255 -12.06 -13.91 17.26
C SER A 255 -11.03 -13.49 18.32
N PRO A 256 -11.34 -12.57 19.25
CA PRO A 256 -10.34 -12.03 20.20
C PRO A 256 -9.61 -13.04 21.06
N SER A 257 -10.24 -14.17 21.38
CA SER A 257 -9.69 -15.28 22.18
C SER A 257 -8.34 -15.77 21.68
N ILE A 258 -8.07 -15.67 20.37
CA ILE A 258 -6.78 -16.00 19.73
C ILE A 258 -5.61 -15.22 20.37
N LEU A 259 -5.85 -13.99 20.83
CA LEU A 259 -4.82 -13.10 21.39
C LEU A 259 -4.97 -12.85 22.90
N GLU A 260 -6.13 -13.14 23.51
CA GLU A 260 -6.39 -12.90 24.93
C GLU A 260 -5.45 -13.68 25.87
N GLY A 261 -5.02 -14.88 25.47
CA GLY A 261 -4.08 -15.72 26.23
C GLY A 261 -2.59 -15.37 26.08
N LEU A 262 -2.22 -14.41 25.24
CA LEU A 262 -0.82 -14.18 24.86
C LEU A 262 0.03 -13.60 26.00
N GLY A 263 -0.53 -12.68 26.78
CA GLY A 263 0.19 -11.99 27.87
C GLY A 263 1.25 -10.99 27.40
N GLU A 264 2.14 -10.58 28.31
CA GLU A 264 3.12 -9.50 28.08
C GLU A 264 4.57 -10.01 27.92
N VAL A 265 5.38 -9.21 27.22
CA VAL A 265 6.81 -9.45 26.99
C VAL A 265 7.56 -9.48 28.33
N GLY A 266 8.28 -10.56 28.59
CA GLY A 266 8.94 -10.83 29.87
C GLY A 266 8.10 -11.65 30.86
N SER A 267 6.85 -11.98 30.56
CA SER A 267 6.11 -13.02 31.29
C SER A 267 6.61 -14.42 30.90
N SER A 268 6.74 -15.34 31.85
CA SER A 268 7.26 -16.70 31.60
C SER A 268 6.51 -17.41 30.47
N GLY A 269 7.24 -18.07 29.56
CA GLY A 269 6.70 -18.76 28.38
C GLY A 269 6.05 -17.86 27.31
N PHE A 270 6.28 -16.54 27.33
CA PHE A 270 5.74 -15.62 26.32
C PHE A 270 6.20 -15.96 24.89
N GLU A 271 7.44 -16.40 24.70
CA GLU A 271 7.97 -16.72 23.36
C GLU A 271 7.31 -17.94 22.72
N GLU A 272 7.03 -18.98 23.51
CA GLU A 272 6.30 -20.18 23.06
C GLU A 272 4.85 -19.85 22.72
N ARG A 273 4.17 -19.03 23.54
CA ARG A 273 2.81 -18.56 23.25
C ARG A 273 2.76 -17.68 21.99
N LEU A 274 3.73 -16.79 21.81
CA LEU A 274 3.82 -15.96 20.60
C LEU A 274 4.09 -16.80 19.36
N PHE A 275 5.00 -17.77 19.42
CA PHE A 275 5.25 -18.70 18.32
C PHE A 275 4.00 -19.51 17.97
N SER A 276 3.35 -20.12 18.98
CA SER A 276 2.12 -20.89 18.80
C SER A 276 0.99 -20.08 18.15
N ALA A 277 0.80 -18.82 18.60
CA ALA A 277 -0.19 -17.92 18.04
C ALA A 277 0.16 -17.43 16.62
N VAL A 278 1.45 -17.25 16.27
CA VAL A 278 1.85 -16.81 14.91
C VAL A 278 1.79 -17.94 13.89
N GLU A 279 2.14 -19.16 14.31
CA GLU A 279 2.13 -20.38 13.50
C GLU A 279 0.74 -21.07 13.40
N ASP A 280 -0.29 -20.53 14.06
CA ASP A 280 -1.66 -21.06 14.10
C ASP A 280 -1.76 -22.49 14.66
N LEU A 281 -1.06 -22.75 15.77
CA LEU A 281 -0.96 -24.09 16.37
C LEU A 281 -2.04 -24.40 17.42
N ASP A 282 -2.74 -23.40 17.96
CA ASP A 282 -3.86 -23.64 18.88
C ASP A 282 -5.14 -24.02 18.12
N SER A 283 -5.28 -25.32 17.87
CA SER A 283 -6.50 -25.93 17.29
C SER A 283 -7.82 -25.64 18.04
N ALA A 284 -7.80 -25.11 19.27
CA ALA A 284 -9.01 -24.64 19.97
C ALA A 284 -9.40 -23.20 19.58
N HIS A 285 -8.43 -22.37 19.18
CA HIS A 285 -8.61 -20.97 18.77
C HIS A 285 -7.80 -20.66 17.51
N PRO A 286 -8.09 -21.30 16.36
CA PRO A 286 -7.39 -21.05 15.10
C PRO A 286 -7.72 -19.66 14.55
N TRP A 287 -6.85 -19.11 13.68
CA TRP A 287 -7.03 -17.81 13.04
C TRP A 287 -8.20 -17.78 12.06
N ASP A 288 -9.38 -17.46 12.58
CA ASP A 288 -10.64 -17.36 11.85
C ASP A 288 -10.85 -16.00 11.13
N THR A 289 -9.78 -15.32 10.72
CA THR A 289 -9.86 -14.14 9.85
C THR A 289 -10.32 -14.55 8.45
N GLU A 290 -11.16 -13.75 7.77
CA GLU A 290 -11.50 -14.04 6.36
C GLU A 290 -11.19 -12.84 5.45
N PHE A 291 -10.35 -13.09 4.44
CA PHE A 291 -9.97 -12.15 3.39
C PHE A 291 -10.66 -12.53 2.07
N MET A 292 -11.88 -12.04 1.86
CA MET A 292 -12.58 -12.22 0.60
C MET A 292 -12.13 -11.19 -0.43
N ASP A 293 -12.20 -11.55 -1.71
CA ASP A 293 -12.03 -10.61 -2.83
C ASP A 293 -10.70 -9.82 -2.82
N VAL A 294 -9.63 -10.48 -2.36
CA VAL A 294 -8.26 -9.96 -2.31
C VAL A 294 -7.83 -9.38 -3.66
N GLY A 295 -7.29 -8.16 -3.64
CA GLY A 295 -6.94 -7.40 -4.84
C GLY A 295 -8.11 -6.68 -5.51
N MET A 296 -9.19 -6.40 -4.78
CA MET A 296 -10.34 -5.64 -5.29
C MET A 296 -9.91 -4.26 -5.84
N LYS A 297 -10.43 -3.91 -7.01
CA LYS A 297 -10.21 -2.61 -7.66
C LYS A 297 -11.52 -1.86 -7.82
N LEU A 298 -11.42 -0.55 -7.97
CA LEU A 298 -12.55 0.26 -8.40
C LEU A 298 -12.84 -0.02 -9.89
N PRO A 299 -14.08 0.19 -10.35
CA PRO A 299 -14.44 0.10 -11.77
C PRO A 299 -13.63 1.07 -12.64
N PRO A 300 -13.38 0.74 -13.92
CA PRO A 300 -12.84 1.70 -14.88
C PRO A 300 -13.66 2.99 -14.92
N GLY A 301 -12.99 4.15 -15.02
CA GLY A 301 -13.66 5.45 -15.00
C GLY A 301 -14.15 5.90 -13.61
N MET A 302 -13.87 5.16 -12.54
CA MET A 302 -14.12 5.56 -11.15
C MET A 302 -12.80 5.79 -10.40
N GLN A 303 -12.70 6.91 -9.70
CA GLN A 303 -11.60 7.23 -8.79
C GLN A 303 -12.15 7.36 -7.36
N MET A 304 -11.34 7.04 -6.35
CA MET A 304 -11.63 7.37 -4.95
C MET A 304 -10.72 8.51 -4.49
N VAL A 305 -11.28 9.40 -3.66
CA VAL A 305 -10.59 10.53 -3.04
C VAL A 305 -10.96 10.60 -1.56
N LEU A 306 -9.99 10.89 -0.71
CA LEU A 306 -10.22 11.24 0.68
C LEU A 306 -10.14 12.77 0.83
N CYS A 307 -11.08 13.37 1.57
CA CYS A 307 -11.15 14.80 1.81
C CYS A 307 -11.03 15.02 3.32
N ASP A 308 -9.86 15.47 3.77
CA ASP A 308 -9.57 15.71 5.17
C ASP A 308 -10.32 16.93 5.71
N VAL A 309 -10.79 16.78 6.93
CA VAL A 309 -11.59 17.75 7.67
C VAL A 309 -10.81 17.99 8.96
N ASP A 310 -10.03 19.08 9.02
CA ASP A 310 -9.01 19.33 10.06
C ASP A 310 -9.64 19.72 11.43
N CYS A 311 -10.37 18.77 12.00
CA CYS A 311 -11.18 18.86 13.21
C CYS A 311 -10.95 17.63 14.10
N GLY A 312 -10.99 16.41 13.53
CA GLY A 312 -10.57 15.16 14.13
C GLY A 312 -11.57 14.53 15.13
N SER A 313 -11.60 13.19 15.19
CA SER A 313 -12.49 12.42 16.08
C SER A 313 -11.77 11.79 17.29
N GLN A 314 -12.46 11.70 18.43
CA GLN A 314 -12.06 10.80 19.52
C GLN A 314 -12.64 9.39 19.31
N THR A 315 -12.21 8.76 18.21
CA THR A 315 -12.64 7.42 17.75
C THR A 315 -12.85 6.38 18.87
N PRO A 316 -11.96 6.22 19.87
CA PRO A 316 -12.12 5.19 20.90
C PRO A 316 -13.32 5.41 21.83
N SER A 317 -13.70 6.67 22.07
CA SER A 317 -14.87 7.02 22.90
C SER A 317 -16.17 6.76 22.15
N MET A 318 -16.19 7.08 20.85
CA MET A 318 -17.34 6.85 19.96
C MET A 318 -17.64 5.36 19.83
N VAL A 319 -16.62 4.52 19.58
CA VAL A 319 -16.78 3.05 19.51
C VAL A 319 -17.38 2.49 20.80
N ARG A 320 -16.91 2.93 21.98
CA ARG A 320 -17.44 2.46 23.27
C ARG A 320 -18.93 2.81 23.43
N LYS A 321 -19.32 4.06 23.12
CA LYS A 321 -20.71 4.52 23.24
C LYS A 321 -21.67 3.75 22.32
N VAL A 322 -21.32 3.55 21.05
CA VAL A 322 -22.17 2.84 20.09
C VAL A 322 -22.34 1.35 20.45
N LEU A 323 -21.27 0.68 20.92
CA LEU A 323 -21.37 -0.71 21.36
C LEU A 323 -22.22 -0.87 22.63
N GLU A 324 -22.13 0.06 23.58
CA GLU A 324 -22.98 0.03 24.78
C GLU A 324 -24.45 0.35 24.41
N TRP A 325 -24.71 1.27 23.47
CA TRP A 325 -26.05 1.47 22.91
C TRP A 325 -26.60 0.22 22.23
N ARG A 326 -25.81 -0.47 21.38
CA ARG A 326 -26.22 -1.72 20.71
C ARG A 326 -26.53 -2.82 21.72
N LYS A 327 -25.76 -2.91 22.80
CA LYS A 327 -25.99 -3.86 23.90
C LYS A 327 -27.29 -3.57 24.67
N GLN A 328 -27.65 -2.29 24.85
CA GLN A 328 -28.88 -1.87 25.53
C GLN A 328 -30.14 -2.00 24.64
N ASN A 329 -30.00 -1.80 23.33
CA ASN A 329 -31.11 -1.73 22.37
C ASN A 329 -31.03 -2.86 21.32
N LYS A 330 -30.69 -4.07 21.77
CA LYS A 330 -30.20 -5.17 20.92
C LYS A 330 -31.06 -5.48 19.69
N GLU A 331 -32.38 -5.60 19.83
CA GLU A 331 -33.26 -5.95 18.70
C GLU A 331 -33.27 -4.86 17.61
N GLU A 332 -33.39 -3.59 17.98
CA GLU A 332 -33.33 -2.47 17.02
C GLU A 332 -31.93 -2.32 16.40
N ALA A 333 -30.89 -2.49 17.21
CA ALA A 333 -29.51 -2.36 16.78
C ALA A 333 -29.07 -3.49 15.83
N ASP A 334 -29.45 -4.74 16.10
CA ASP A 334 -29.13 -5.86 15.21
C ASP A 334 -29.88 -5.75 13.87
N LEU A 335 -31.17 -5.35 13.88
CA LEU A 335 -31.93 -5.06 12.65
C LEU A 335 -31.27 -3.95 11.80
N LEU A 336 -30.68 -2.94 12.44
CA LEU A 336 -29.93 -1.87 11.77
C LEU A 336 -28.58 -2.38 11.23
N TRP A 337 -27.85 -3.21 11.98
CA TRP A 337 -26.60 -3.85 11.55
C TRP A 337 -26.82 -4.76 10.34
N ASP A 338 -27.82 -5.64 10.39
CA ASP A 338 -28.17 -6.57 9.32
C ASP A 338 -28.59 -5.82 8.05
N SER A 339 -29.39 -4.76 8.19
CA SER A 339 -29.81 -3.90 7.08
C SER A 339 -28.62 -3.19 6.41
N LEU A 340 -27.69 -2.67 7.22
CA LEU A 340 -26.47 -2.02 6.74
C LEU A 340 -25.51 -3.03 6.08
N GLN A 341 -25.30 -4.20 6.67
CA GLN A 341 -24.52 -5.30 6.08
C GLN A 341 -25.10 -5.71 4.72
N ALA A 342 -26.40 -6.01 4.66
CA ALA A 342 -27.08 -6.43 3.44
C ALA A 342 -27.12 -5.33 2.35
N ASN A 343 -26.80 -4.08 2.68
CA ASN A 343 -26.58 -2.99 1.73
C ASN A 343 -25.11 -2.86 1.31
N ASN A 344 -24.18 -3.00 2.27
CA ASN A 344 -22.73 -3.00 2.04
C ASN A 344 -22.30 -4.17 1.14
N GLU A 345 -22.89 -5.35 1.31
CA GLU A 345 -22.67 -6.51 0.42
C GLU A 345 -23.15 -6.25 -1.01
N LYS A 346 -24.29 -5.57 -1.19
CA LYS A 346 -24.79 -5.19 -2.52
C LYS A 346 -23.88 -4.17 -3.18
N LEU A 347 -23.34 -3.21 -2.42
CA LEU A 347 -22.34 -2.26 -2.90
C LEU A 347 -21.04 -2.96 -3.32
N ARG A 348 -20.54 -3.91 -2.51
CA ARG A 348 -19.41 -4.77 -2.85
C ARG A 348 -19.63 -5.53 -4.17
N LEU A 349 -20.81 -6.14 -4.33
CA LEU A 349 -21.14 -6.91 -5.54
C LEU A 349 -21.24 -6.04 -6.79
N GLU A 350 -21.86 -4.85 -6.71
CA GLU A 350 -21.98 -3.95 -7.86
C GLU A 350 -20.60 -3.38 -8.26
N LEU A 351 -19.76 -3.00 -7.30
CA LEU A 351 -18.37 -2.58 -7.57
C LEU A 351 -17.57 -3.69 -8.27
N ARG A 352 -17.72 -4.97 -7.85
CA ARG A 352 -17.04 -6.11 -8.50
C ARG A 352 -17.57 -6.41 -9.89
N ARG A 353 -18.89 -6.34 -10.09
CA ARG A 353 -19.54 -6.57 -11.38
C ARG A 353 -19.01 -5.59 -12.45
N ALA A 354 -18.89 -4.34 -12.06
CA ALA A 354 -18.45 -3.23 -12.90
C ALA A 354 -16.97 -3.29 -13.35
N VAL A 355 -16.14 -4.17 -12.76
CA VAL A 355 -14.73 -4.38 -13.19
C VAL A 355 -14.62 -5.28 -14.43
N HIS A 356 -15.65 -6.07 -14.76
CA HIS A 356 -15.56 -7.19 -15.70
C HIS A 356 -16.30 -6.99 -17.04
N GLY A 357 -16.96 -5.84 -17.25
CA GLY A 357 -17.61 -5.52 -18.53
C GLY A 357 -16.61 -5.03 -19.58
N ARG A 358 -16.60 -5.66 -20.76
CA ARG A 358 -15.98 -5.15 -21.99
C ARG A 358 -16.75 -5.61 -23.23
N SER A 359 -17.45 -4.69 -23.88
CA SER A 359 -18.16 -4.89 -25.16
C SER A 359 -18.85 -3.59 -25.58
N ASP A 360 -18.45 -3.04 -26.74
CA ASP A 360 -18.99 -1.84 -27.39
C ASP A 360 -18.90 -0.53 -26.56
N PRO A 361 -18.15 0.51 -27.01
CA PRO A 361 -17.99 1.77 -26.27
C PRO A 361 -19.29 2.50 -25.91
N GLU A 362 -20.34 2.43 -26.75
CA GLU A 362 -21.60 3.13 -26.47
C GLU A 362 -22.43 2.36 -25.42
N PHE A 363 -22.38 1.03 -25.47
CA PHE A 363 -22.94 0.16 -24.42
C PHE A 363 -22.18 0.30 -23.09
N GLU A 364 -20.84 0.38 -23.13
CA GLU A 364 -19.99 0.61 -21.95
C GLU A 364 -20.31 1.94 -21.27
N ALA A 365 -20.53 3.02 -22.03
CA ALA A 365 -20.91 4.33 -21.47
C ALA A 365 -22.27 4.27 -20.75
N ALA A 366 -23.28 3.65 -21.36
CA ALA A 366 -24.61 3.47 -20.75
C ALA A 366 -24.56 2.57 -19.50
N ALA A 367 -23.80 1.46 -19.57
CA ALA A 367 -23.61 0.55 -18.45
C ALA A 367 -22.87 1.23 -17.28
N ALA A 368 -21.81 1.99 -17.56
CA ALA A 368 -21.07 2.74 -16.54
C ALA A 368 -21.96 3.77 -15.82
N LEU A 369 -22.83 4.48 -16.55
CA LEU A 369 -23.77 5.42 -15.95
C LEU A 369 -24.77 4.74 -14.99
N GLU A 370 -25.30 3.56 -15.37
CA GLU A 370 -26.20 2.78 -14.51
C GLU A 370 -25.46 2.21 -13.29
N ILE A 371 -24.20 1.77 -13.44
CA ILE A 371 -23.32 1.39 -12.33
C ILE A 371 -23.12 2.56 -11.36
N TYR A 372 -22.80 3.76 -11.87
CA TYR A 372 -22.62 4.94 -11.02
C TYR A 372 -23.92 5.30 -10.27
N LYS A 373 -25.07 5.20 -10.94
CA LYS A 373 -26.40 5.37 -10.33
C LYS A 373 -26.71 4.34 -9.25
N ASN A 374 -26.37 3.06 -9.47
CA ASN A 374 -26.54 2.00 -8.47
C ASN A 374 -25.62 2.19 -7.27
N VAL A 375 -24.34 2.50 -7.50
CA VAL A 375 -23.37 2.84 -6.45
C VAL A 375 -23.83 4.05 -5.65
N ARG A 376 -24.31 5.12 -6.29
CA ARG A 376 -24.90 6.30 -5.62
C ARG A 376 -26.05 5.91 -4.69
N VAL A 377 -27.02 5.14 -5.19
CA VAL A 377 -28.19 4.70 -4.40
C VAL A 377 -27.77 3.83 -3.21
N LEU A 378 -26.80 2.94 -3.40
CA LEU A 378 -26.31 2.06 -2.34
C LEU A 378 -25.50 2.84 -1.29
N MET A 379 -24.59 3.74 -1.68
CA MET A 379 -23.87 4.61 -0.76
C MET A 379 -24.82 5.52 0.03
N GLN A 380 -25.81 6.14 -0.62
CA GLN A 380 -26.80 6.97 0.06
C GLN A 380 -27.63 6.17 1.07
N ARG A 381 -27.93 4.89 0.80
CA ARG A 381 -28.60 4.03 1.78
C ARG A 381 -27.68 3.70 2.97
N SER A 382 -26.38 3.43 2.75
CA SER A 382 -25.42 3.24 3.85
C SER A 382 -25.29 4.50 4.71
N ARG A 383 -25.18 5.69 4.10
CA ARG A 383 -25.23 6.99 4.82
C ARG A 383 -26.50 7.14 5.66
N ASN A 384 -27.67 6.82 5.09
CA ASN A 384 -28.93 6.92 5.84
C ASN A 384 -28.96 5.96 7.05
N TYR A 385 -28.41 4.75 6.95
CA TYR A 385 -28.26 3.87 8.13
C TYR A 385 -27.24 4.41 9.16
N LEU A 386 -26.14 5.04 8.72
CA LEU A 386 -25.16 5.68 9.63
C LEU A 386 -25.75 6.91 10.35
N LYS A 387 -26.62 7.67 9.69
CA LYS A 387 -27.39 8.76 10.32
C LYS A 387 -28.43 8.24 11.32
N THR A 388 -29.20 7.20 10.98
CA THR A 388 -30.06 6.53 11.97
C THR A 388 -29.25 5.98 13.15
N MET A 389 -28.03 5.46 12.92
CA MET A 389 -27.13 5.03 13.99
C MET A 389 -26.63 6.21 14.85
N THR A 390 -26.39 7.38 14.24
CA THR A 390 -26.05 8.66 14.91
C THR A 390 -27.19 9.10 15.83
N GLU A 391 -28.39 9.26 15.26
CA GLU A 391 -29.63 9.65 15.94
C GLU A 391 -29.95 8.74 17.13
N LYS A 392 -29.85 7.41 16.93
CA LYS A 392 -30.23 6.41 17.93
C LYS A 392 -29.22 6.25 19.07
N SER A 393 -27.92 6.33 18.77
CA SER A 393 -26.86 6.11 19.76
C SER A 393 -26.41 7.37 20.49
N GLY A 394 -26.73 8.56 19.99
CA GLY A 394 -26.22 9.82 20.56
C GLY A 394 -24.71 9.95 20.39
N VAL A 395 -24.19 9.53 19.23
CA VAL A 395 -22.76 9.56 18.87
C VAL A 395 -22.62 10.14 17.47
N PRO A 396 -21.76 11.15 17.23
CA PRO A 396 -21.57 11.75 15.91
C PRO A 396 -20.88 10.77 14.94
N ILE A 397 -21.62 9.90 14.26
CA ILE A 397 -21.06 9.00 13.24
C ILE A 397 -21.10 9.71 11.88
N GLU A 398 -22.28 10.19 11.47
CA GLU A 398 -22.45 11.15 10.38
C GLU A 398 -23.22 12.36 10.94
N PRO A 399 -22.56 13.25 11.72
CA PRO A 399 -23.19 14.43 12.32
C PRO A 399 -23.72 15.41 11.25
N LEU A 400 -24.53 16.39 11.64
CA LEU A 400 -25.20 17.30 10.70
C LEU A 400 -24.23 18.06 9.78
N VAL A 401 -23.08 18.52 10.29
CA VAL A 401 -22.08 19.23 9.47
C VAL A 401 -21.42 18.33 8.42
N GLN A 402 -21.20 17.05 8.73
CA GLN A 402 -20.72 16.05 7.77
C GLN A 402 -21.82 15.65 6.78
N SER A 403 -23.07 15.60 7.23
CA SER A 403 -24.23 15.39 6.36
C SER A 403 -24.36 16.52 5.33
N GLU A 404 -24.25 17.78 5.75
CA GLU A 404 -24.25 18.94 4.84
C GLU A 404 -23.09 18.90 3.85
N LEU A 405 -21.87 18.60 4.31
CA LEU A 405 -20.70 18.48 3.45
C LEU A 405 -20.90 17.39 2.39
N LEU A 406 -21.30 16.19 2.82
CA LEU A 406 -21.54 15.04 1.94
C LEU A 406 -22.71 15.25 0.96
N ASP A 407 -23.77 15.94 1.38
CA ASP A 407 -24.90 16.29 0.50
C ASP A 407 -24.47 17.37 -0.52
N THR A 408 -23.69 18.37 -0.09
CA THR A 408 -23.18 19.45 -0.96
C THR A 408 -22.25 18.91 -2.05
N VAL A 409 -21.25 18.08 -1.70
CA VAL A 409 -20.37 17.46 -2.71
C VAL A 409 -21.12 16.47 -3.60
N SER A 410 -22.14 15.77 -3.07
CA SER A 410 -23.00 14.89 -3.87
C SER A 410 -23.89 15.64 -4.87
N GLY A 411 -24.00 16.97 -4.76
CA GLY A 411 -24.61 17.84 -5.76
C GLY A 411 -23.72 18.16 -6.98
N ILE A 412 -22.40 17.90 -6.90
CA ILE A 412 -21.46 18.16 -8.00
C ILE A 412 -21.62 17.10 -9.09
N ASP A 413 -21.90 17.53 -10.33
CA ASP A 413 -21.86 16.63 -11.49
C ASP A 413 -20.44 16.08 -11.68
N GLY A 414 -20.32 14.77 -11.45
CA GLY A 414 -19.06 14.04 -11.40
C GLY A 414 -18.91 13.17 -10.15
N VAL A 415 -19.45 13.61 -9.01
CA VAL A 415 -19.42 12.83 -7.78
C VAL A 415 -20.45 11.70 -7.88
N ILE A 416 -20.02 10.47 -7.59
CA ILE A 416 -20.88 9.29 -7.66
C ILE A 416 -21.59 9.14 -6.31
N GLY A 417 -20.84 9.16 -5.22
CA GLY A 417 -21.36 9.20 -3.86
C GLY A 417 -20.24 9.43 -2.85
N GLY A 418 -20.61 9.70 -1.60
CA GLY A 418 -19.66 9.84 -0.49
C GLY A 418 -20.12 9.10 0.77
N VAL A 419 -19.24 9.00 1.75
CA VAL A 419 -19.51 8.43 3.09
C VAL A 419 -18.44 8.89 4.09
N VAL A 420 -18.76 8.95 5.38
CA VAL A 420 -17.72 9.08 6.43
C VAL A 420 -17.13 7.69 6.71
N PRO A 421 -15.82 7.45 6.52
CA PRO A 421 -15.19 6.15 6.65
C PRO A 421 -14.97 5.73 8.11
N GLY A 422 -14.64 4.46 8.32
CA GLY A 422 -14.12 3.98 9.60
C GLY A 422 -15.16 4.01 10.73
N ALA A 423 -15.04 5.00 11.63
CA ALA A 423 -15.96 5.19 12.75
C ALA A 423 -16.77 6.50 12.65
N GLY A 424 -16.58 7.28 11.59
CA GLY A 424 -17.28 8.56 11.46
C GLY A 424 -16.73 9.68 12.35
N GLY A 425 -17.55 10.71 12.58
CA GLY A 425 -17.20 11.91 13.33
C GLY A 425 -16.56 12.98 12.45
N TYR A 426 -15.73 13.84 13.05
CA TYR A 426 -15.12 15.01 12.38
C TYR A 426 -13.78 14.68 11.69
N ASP A 427 -13.58 13.41 11.31
CA ASP A 427 -12.47 12.96 10.48
C ASP A 427 -12.76 13.18 8.98
N ALA A 428 -11.78 12.89 8.13
CA ALA A 428 -11.88 12.94 6.68
C ALA A 428 -13.07 12.15 6.08
N VAL A 429 -13.67 12.64 4.99
CA VAL A 429 -14.74 11.96 4.22
C VAL A 429 -14.22 11.30 2.94
N VAL A 430 -14.83 10.19 2.52
CA VAL A 430 -14.47 9.47 1.28
C VAL A 430 -15.48 9.75 0.19
N LEU A 431 -14.99 10.11 -1.00
CA LEU A 431 -15.80 10.28 -2.21
C LEU A 431 -15.40 9.24 -3.26
N LEU A 432 -16.40 8.62 -3.89
CA LEU A 432 -16.26 7.97 -5.19
C LEU A 432 -16.69 8.98 -6.26
N ILE A 433 -15.85 9.17 -7.26
CA ILE A 433 -16.05 10.16 -8.35
C ILE A 433 -15.82 9.50 -9.70
N ARG A 434 -16.37 10.09 -10.77
CA ARG A 434 -15.90 9.84 -12.13
C ARG A 434 -14.43 10.27 -12.24
N ASP A 435 -13.61 9.49 -12.93
CA ASP A 435 -12.22 9.83 -13.21
C ASP A 435 -12.12 10.93 -14.28
N ASP A 436 -12.46 12.15 -13.86
CA ASP A 436 -12.47 13.36 -14.68
C ASP A 436 -11.80 14.50 -13.87
N ALA A 437 -10.84 15.17 -14.51
CA ALA A 437 -10.07 16.24 -13.89
C ALA A 437 -10.95 17.45 -13.55
N GLU A 438 -12.03 17.70 -14.30
CA GLU A 438 -12.96 18.78 -14.01
C GLU A 438 -13.77 18.53 -12.73
N VAL A 439 -13.99 17.27 -12.35
CA VAL A 439 -14.63 16.92 -11.07
C VAL A 439 -13.71 17.26 -9.90
N ILE A 440 -12.41 17.00 -10.05
CA ILE A 440 -11.39 17.36 -9.06
C ILE A 440 -11.24 18.89 -8.96
N LYS A 441 -11.28 19.62 -10.09
CA LYS A 441 -11.30 21.10 -10.09
C LYS A 441 -12.52 21.66 -9.35
N LYS A 442 -13.73 21.15 -9.65
CA LYS A 442 -14.98 21.56 -8.97
C LYS A 442 -14.93 21.29 -7.45
N LEU A 443 -14.36 20.16 -7.03
CA LEU A 443 -14.19 19.82 -5.62
C LEU A 443 -13.21 20.75 -4.90
N ASN A 444 -12.04 21.05 -5.49
CA ASN A 444 -11.10 22.02 -4.92
C ASN A 444 -11.76 23.39 -4.73
N LEU A 445 -12.42 23.93 -5.76
CA LEU A 445 -13.06 25.25 -5.72
C LEU A 445 -14.16 25.33 -4.65
N LEU A 446 -14.91 24.24 -4.44
CA LEU A 446 -15.85 24.14 -3.33
C LEU A 446 -15.11 24.16 -1.99
N PHE A 447 -14.12 23.31 -1.80
CA PHE A 447 -13.42 23.15 -0.51
C PHE A 447 -12.59 24.38 -0.10
N GLU A 448 -12.04 25.15 -1.05
CA GLU A 448 -11.36 26.43 -0.82
C GLU A 448 -12.26 27.47 -0.12
N THR A 449 -13.58 27.37 -0.33
CA THR A 449 -14.58 28.34 0.15
C THR A 449 -15.67 27.71 1.04
N TYR A 450 -15.57 26.42 1.35
CA TYR A 450 -16.59 25.70 2.11
C TYR A 450 -16.61 26.15 3.57
N GLN A 451 -17.80 26.51 4.05
CA GLN A 451 -18.13 26.68 5.46
C GLN A 451 -19.51 26.06 5.68
N SER A 452 -19.63 25.25 6.73
CA SER A 452 -20.92 24.64 7.10
C SER A 452 -21.90 25.72 7.57
N ARG A 453 -23.18 25.58 7.20
CA ARG A 453 -24.27 26.53 7.49
C ARG A 453 -25.24 26.02 8.54
N VAL A 454 -25.12 24.74 8.93
CA VAL A 454 -25.90 24.14 10.02
C VAL A 454 -25.15 24.29 11.35
N GLU A 455 -25.89 24.45 12.44
CA GLU A 455 -25.34 24.22 13.77
C GLU A 455 -25.18 22.71 13.98
N ASP A 456 -24.09 22.31 14.62
CA ASP A 456 -23.74 20.90 14.84
C ASP A 456 -24.50 20.32 16.04
N ASP A 457 -24.97 19.08 15.88
CA ASP A 457 -25.78 18.34 16.85
C ASP A 457 -25.01 17.83 18.08
N PHE A 458 -23.67 17.93 18.08
CA PHE A 458 -22.79 17.50 19.18
C PHE A 458 -21.75 18.56 19.60
N GLY A 459 -21.83 19.78 19.06
CA GLY A 459 -20.93 20.91 19.38
C GLY A 459 -19.58 20.90 18.65
N GLY A 460 -19.37 20.03 17.67
CA GLY A 460 -18.27 20.14 16.71
C GLY A 460 -18.52 21.27 15.70
N LYS A 461 -17.54 21.57 14.83
CA LYS A 461 -17.73 22.51 13.70
C LYS A 461 -16.74 22.23 12.58
N ILE A 462 -17.15 22.46 11.33
CA ILE A 462 -16.23 22.55 10.19
C ILE A 462 -15.90 24.03 9.95
N GLU A 463 -15.00 24.59 10.78
CA GLU A 463 -14.55 26.00 10.72
C GLU A 463 -13.29 26.21 9.86
N LYS A 464 -12.62 25.13 9.43
CA LYS A 464 -11.40 25.16 8.61
C LYS A 464 -11.64 24.70 7.18
N LYS A 465 -10.70 25.04 6.29
CA LYS A 465 -10.64 24.52 4.91
C LYS A 465 -10.66 22.99 4.90
N VAL A 466 -11.51 22.40 4.07
CA VAL A 466 -11.44 20.98 3.72
C VAL A 466 -10.30 20.79 2.71
N ALA A 467 -9.57 19.68 2.77
CA ALA A 467 -8.40 19.44 1.90
C ALA A 467 -8.44 18.04 1.26
N MET A 468 -8.32 17.92 -0.05
CA MET A 468 -8.19 16.60 -0.69
C MET A 468 -6.80 16.01 -0.45
N LEU A 469 -6.74 14.89 0.29
CA LEU A 469 -5.54 14.13 0.62
C LEU A 469 -5.63 12.74 -0.03
N ALA A 470 -4.56 12.28 -0.69
CA ALA A 470 -4.54 11.11 -1.56
C ALA A 470 -5.56 11.12 -2.73
N ARG A 471 -5.05 10.83 -3.92
CA ARG A 471 -5.84 10.21 -5.00
C ARG A 471 -5.53 8.74 -4.98
N VAL A 472 -6.55 7.88 -4.93
CA VAL A 472 -6.36 6.44 -5.11
C VAL A 472 -6.46 6.13 -6.59
N ILE A 473 -5.38 5.63 -7.20
CA ILE A 473 -5.27 5.41 -8.64
C ILE A 473 -4.97 3.93 -8.93
N LEU A 474 -5.95 3.07 -8.66
CA LEU A 474 -5.99 1.70 -9.16
C LEU A 474 -7.31 1.39 -9.88
N CYS A 475 -7.36 1.26 -11.22
CA CYS A 475 -6.27 1.44 -12.19
C CYS A 475 -6.81 1.62 -13.62
N ASN A 476 -6.48 2.72 -14.30
CA ASN A 476 -6.17 2.73 -15.74
C ASN A 476 -5.57 4.06 -16.22
N LEU A 477 -4.66 3.96 -17.18
CA LEU A 477 -3.96 5.02 -17.94
C LEU A 477 -3.15 6.09 -17.17
N LEU A 478 -2.01 6.41 -17.79
CA LEU A 478 -1.29 7.66 -17.61
C LEU A 478 -2.20 8.83 -18.07
N ARG A 479 -2.57 9.74 -17.16
CA ARG A 479 -2.84 11.12 -17.57
C ARG A 479 -1.51 11.76 -17.99
N MET A 480 -1.23 11.76 -19.29
CA MET A 480 -0.35 12.78 -19.86
C MET A 480 -0.96 14.15 -19.56
N ALA A 481 -0.12 15.11 -19.19
CA ALA A 481 -0.57 16.47 -18.93
C ALA A 481 -0.80 17.17 -20.28
N SER A 482 -2.06 17.31 -20.69
CA SER A 482 -2.44 18.22 -21.77
C SER A 482 -2.16 19.66 -21.33
N THR A 483 -1.01 20.20 -21.75
CA THR A 483 -0.70 21.62 -21.57
C THR A 483 -1.66 22.46 -22.39
N GLU A 484 -2.36 23.39 -21.73
CA GLU A 484 -3.22 24.37 -22.39
C GLU A 484 -2.37 25.24 -23.33
N ASN A 485 -2.75 25.31 -24.61
CA ASN A 485 -1.93 25.96 -25.62
C ASN A 485 -2.39 27.42 -25.82
N LEU A 486 -1.48 28.38 -25.58
CA LEU A 486 -1.76 29.81 -25.70
C LEU A 486 -1.83 30.25 -27.19
N SER A 487 -2.79 31.11 -27.48
CA SER A 487 -2.90 31.92 -28.70
C SER A 487 -1.69 32.86 -28.86
N ALA A 488 -1.23 33.31 -30.04
CA ALA A 488 -1.54 33.15 -31.48
C ALA A 488 -0.29 33.71 -32.26
N PRO A 489 -0.28 34.21 -33.53
CA PRO A 489 -1.29 34.25 -34.61
C PRO A 489 -0.75 33.94 -36.05
N ASP A 490 -1.65 34.10 -37.03
CA ASP A 490 -1.47 34.41 -38.47
C ASP A 490 -0.60 33.55 -39.42
N GLY A 491 -1.18 33.25 -40.58
CA GLY A 491 -0.52 32.64 -41.75
C GLY A 491 -1.53 32.19 -42.81
N SER A 492 -1.65 32.94 -43.92
CA SER A 492 -2.62 32.68 -45.00
C SER A 492 -2.07 31.78 -46.11
N ASP A 493 -2.87 30.82 -46.61
CA ASP A 493 -3.52 30.98 -47.93
C ASP A 493 -4.52 29.83 -48.30
N SER A 494 -5.23 30.00 -49.42
CA SER A 494 -6.22 29.08 -50.02
C SER A 494 -5.82 28.74 -51.49
N PRO A 495 -6.54 27.94 -52.33
CA PRO A 495 -7.99 27.67 -52.35
C PRO A 495 -8.45 26.21 -52.69
N ALA A 496 -9.78 26.07 -52.82
CA ALA A 496 -10.58 24.84 -52.91
C ALA A 496 -10.79 24.20 -54.31
N ALA A 497 -11.29 22.95 -54.30
CA ALA A 497 -12.26 22.36 -55.25
C ALA A 497 -12.95 21.14 -54.55
N THR A 498 -14.26 20.88 -54.45
CA THR A 498 -15.52 21.04 -55.25
C THR A 498 -15.87 19.93 -56.25
N ALA A 499 -16.57 18.88 -55.77
CA ALA A 499 -17.60 18.03 -56.42
C ALA A 499 -17.97 16.91 -55.42
N GLN A 500 -19.21 16.56 -55.03
CA GLN A 500 -20.60 16.72 -55.49
C GLN A 500 -21.16 15.63 -56.43
N ASP A 501 -22.07 14.83 -55.86
CA ASP A 501 -23.17 13.99 -56.39
C ASP A 501 -23.06 13.22 -57.72
N ASN A 502 -23.34 11.89 -57.65
CA ASN A 502 -24.60 11.38 -58.21
C ASN A 502 -25.05 9.98 -57.72
N THR A 503 -26.32 9.66 -58.00
CA THR A 503 -27.10 8.51 -57.48
C THR A 503 -27.40 7.47 -58.60
N THR A 504 -27.95 6.29 -58.23
CA THR A 504 -29.00 5.49 -58.94
C THR A 504 -28.69 3.99 -59.18
N THR A 505 -29.43 3.11 -58.48
CA THR A 505 -30.21 1.90 -58.91
C THR A 505 -29.66 1.01 -60.08
N THR A 506 -29.67 -0.34 -60.07
CA THR A 506 -30.86 -1.24 -60.00
C THR A 506 -30.53 -2.75 -59.88
N THR A 507 -31.49 -3.52 -59.32
CA THR A 507 -31.75 -4.99 -59.20
C THR A 507 -31.25 -5.97 -60.30
N THR A 508 -31.03 -7.26 -59.96
CA THR A 508 -31.41 -8.51 -60.71
C THR A 508 -31.31 -9.79 -59.81
N THR A 509 -31.80 -10.96 -60.25
CA THR A 509 -32.26 -12.15 -59.47
C THR A 509 -31.35 -13.41 -59.46
N ALA A 510 -31.74 -14.44 -58.69
CA ALA A 510 -31.09 -15.76 -58.53
C ALA A 510 -31.69 -16.90 -59.40
N PRO A 511 -31.13 -18.14 -59.34
CA PRO A 511 -31.93 -19.38 -59.32
C PRO A 511 -31.44 -20.50 -58.35
N GLU A 512 -32.20 -21.61 -58.28
CA GLU A 512 -32.19 -22.73 -57.30
C GLU A 512 -31.17 -23.89 -57.65
N HIS A 513 -31.09 -25.10 -57.02
CA HIS A 513 -31.95 -25.90 -56.10
C HIS A 513 -31.11 -26.98 -55.33
N SER A 514 -31.79 -27.84 -54.54
CA SER A 514 -31.44 -29.26 -54.21
C SER A 514 -30.48 -29.55 -53.02
N ASP A 515 -30.65 -30.60 -52.17
CA ASP A 515 -31.84 -31.46 -51.92
C ASP A 515 -31.84 -32.22 -50.55
N VAL A 516 -32.82 -33.14 -50.39
CA VAL A 516 -33.29 -33.96 -49.23
C VAL A 516 -32.68 -35.41 -49.25
N PRO A 517 -32.59 -36.26 -48.16
CA PRO A 517 -33.55 -36.47 -47.04
C PRO A 517 -33.03 -36.64 -45.57
N ALA A 518 -33.99 -36.71 -44.63
CA ALA A 518 -33.87 -37.09 -43.20
C ALA A 518 -34.50 -38.49 -42.91
N PRO A 519 -34.67 -38.94 -41.64
CA PRO A 519 -35.94 -38.66 -40.93
C PRO A 519 -35.97 -38.66 -39.37
N SER A 520 -37.00 -38.01 -38.78
CA SER A 520 -37.71 -38.32 -37.49
C SER A 520 -36.95 -38.48 -36.15
N SER A 521 -37.47 -38.15 -34.95
CA SER A 521 -38.65 -37.39 -34.41
C SER A 521 -38.45 -37.30 -32.85
N SER A 522 -39.32 -36.79 -31.96
CA SER A 522 -40.69 -36.22 -31.98
C SER A 522 -40.89 -35.20 -30.82
N SER A 523 -42.13 -34.72 -30.62
CA SER A 523 -42.61 -33.94 -29.45
C SER A 523 -43.76 -34.73 -28.74
N PRO A 524 -44.67 -34.22 -27.86
CA PRO A 524 -45.10 -32.83 -27.56
C PRO A 524 -45.19 -32.45 -26.05
N ALA A 525 -45.81 -31.31 -25.75
CA ALA A 525 -46.07 -30.76 -24.41
C ALA A 525 -47.55 -30.43 -24.18
N ALA A 526 -47.96 -30.26 -22.92
CA ALA A 526 -49.21 -29.61 -22.48
C ALA A 526 -49.09 -29.17 -21.00
N ALA A 527 -50.02 -28.33 -20.54
CA ALA A 527 -50.06 -27.81 -19.16
C ALA A 527 -51.52 -27.68 -18.66
N GLU A 528 -51.73 -27.73 -17.34
CA GLU A 528 -52.93 -27.18 -16.69
C GLU A 528 -52.70 -26.97 -15.17
N ALA A 529 -53.62 -26.31 -14.47
CA ALA A 529 -53.44 -25.88 -13.08
C ALA A 529 -54.74 -25.90 -12.26
N THR A 530 -54.65 -26.18 -10.96
CA THR A 530 -55.74 -25.99 -9.98
C THR A 530 -55.20 -25.68 -8.59
N GLN A 531 -55.97 -24.91 -7.80
CA GLN A 531 -55.73 -24.64 -6.37
C GLN A 531 -56.55 -25.60 -5.49
N LEU A 532 -56.12 -25.84 -4.24
CA LEU A 532 -56.95 -25.79 -3.00
C LEU A 532 -56.16 -26.29 -1.76
N ALA A 533 -56.68 -25.97 -0.57
CA ALA A 533 -56.25 -26.41 0.77
C ALA A 533 -57.52 -26.71 1.61
N PRO A 534 -57.52 -26.97 2.95
CA PRO A 534 -56.42 -27.14 3.92
C PRO A 534 -56.61 -28.30 4.96
N ASN A 535 -55.74 -28.32 5.99
CA ASN A 535 -56.04 -28.57 7.43
C ASN A 535 -55.88 -29.97 8.09
N SER A 536 -55.37 -29.96 9.34
CA SER A 536 -55.41 -31.01 10.42
C SER A 536 -54.69 -32.36 10.15
N THR A 537 -54.22 -33.14 11.14
CA THR A 537 -54.70 -33.38 12.52
C THR A 537 -53.57 -33.64 13.56
N GLU A 538 -53.95 -33.69 14.84
CA GLU A 538 -53.16 -33.75 16.09
C GLU A 538 -52.37 -35.05 16.38
N SER A 539 -51.41 -34.98 17.34
CA SER A 539 -51.40 -35.85 18.55
C SER A 539 -50.41 -35.40 19.65
N GLN A 540 -50.94 -34.88 20.76
CA GLN A 540 -50.87 -35.41 22.16
C GLN A 540 -49.54 -36.07 22.67
N SER A 541 -49.10 -35.94 23.93
CA SER A 541 -49.79 -35.51 25.18
C SER A 541 -48.88 -35.06 26.37
N LYS A 542 -49.36 -34.02 27.09
CA LYS A 542 -49.51 -33.87 28.56
C LYS A 542 -48.34 -33.94 29.58
N GLU A 543 -48.24 -32.85 30.37
CA GLU A 543 -48.23 -32.76 31.86
C GLU A 543 -47.04 -33.36 32.67
N LYS A 544 -46.62 -32.80 33.83
CA LYS A 544 -47.13 -31.71 34.69
C LYS A 544 -46.01 -31.16 35.61
N ASN A 545 -46.21 -29.94 36.18
CA ASN A 545 -45.87 -29.43 37.54
C ASN A 545 -44.51 -29.79 38.25
N ASP A 546 -43.92 -28.98 39.14
CA ASP A 546 -44.48 -28.06 40.15
C ASP A 546 -43.71 -26.71 40.31
N THR A 547 -43.95 -25.96 41.40
CA THR A 547 -43.54 -24.56 41.65
C THR A 547 -42.84 -24.41 43.05
N GLU A 548 -42.74 -23.19 43.62
CA GLU A 548 -42.21 -22.80 44.96
C GLU A 548 -40.66 -22.62 45.08
N ASP A 549 -40.09 -21.69 45.88
CA ASP A 549 -40.52 -20.32 46.26
C ASP A 549 -39.39 -19.48 46.93
N PHE A 550 -39.55 -18.14 46.94
CA PHE A 550 -39.10 -17.12 47.93
C PHE A 550 -37.62 -16.77 48.30
N GLU A 551 -37.46 -15.49 48.71
CA GLU A 551 -36.38 -14.75 49.44
C GLU A 551 -34.97 -14.61 48.81
N ASP A 552 -34.18 -13.51 48.93
CA ASP A 552 -34.17 -12.15 49.58
C ASP A 552 -32.87 -11.94 50.41
N LYS A 553 -32.49 -10.66 50.66
CA LYS A 553 -31.31 -10.13 51.38
C LYS A 553 -29.98 -10.13 50.58
N SER A 554 -29.10 -9.12 50.69
CA SER A 554 -29.22 -7.80 51.36
C SER A 554 -28.14 -6.78 50.91
N SER A 555 -28.47 -5.49 51.00
CA SER A 555 -27.52 -4.34 51.09
C SER A 555 -26.64 -4.43 52.36
N PRO A 556 -25.46 -3.75 52.47
CA PRO A 556 -25.24 -2.31 52.26
C PRO A 556 -24.06 -1.96 51.30
N ARG A 557 -23.88 -0.75 50.75
CA ARG A 557 -24.24 0.66 51.09
C ARG A 557 -23.33 1.34 52.12
N GLU A 558 -22.33 2.06 51.62
CA GLU A 558 -21.67 3.16 52.36
C GLU A 558 -21.54 4.40 51.45
N ALA A 559 -21.58 5.61 52.03
CA ALA A 559 -21.65 6.86 51.25
C ALA A 559 -21.22 8.11 52.03
N ALA A 560 -20.23 8.84 51.49
CA ALA A 560 -19.97 10.28 51.69
C ALA A 560 -19.09 10.77 50.50
N ALA A 561 -19.25 11.92 49.83
CA ALA A 561 -19.87 13.22 50.09
C ALA A 561 -18.97 14.33 50.67
N SER A 562 -18.14 14.94 49.81
CA SER A 562 -17.81 16.39 49.80
C SER A 562 -17.28 16.71 48.39
N ALA A 563 -17.72 17.68 47.59
CA ALA A 563 -18.22 19.05 47.81
C ALA A 563 -17.11 20.12 47.94
N ALA A 564 -17.01 20.94 46.88
CA ALA A 564 -16.50 22.32 46.73
C ALA A 564 -15.13 22.74 47.33
N ALA A 565 -14.26 23.31 46.47
CA ALA A 565 -14.03 24.76 46.42
C ALA A 565 -13.11 25.18 45.24
N THR A 566 -13.46 26.28 44.55
CA THR A 566 -12.52 27.09 43.74
C THR A 566 -11.83 28.10 44.68
N PRO A 567 -10.62 28.61 44.34
CA PRO A 567 -10.59 29.97 43.77
C PRO A 567 -9.42 30.28 42.78
N THR A 568 -9.73 31.12 41.79
CA THR A 568 -8.85 32.14 41.18
C THR A 568 -8.93 33.44 42.01
N PRO A 569 -8.09 34.51 41.87
CA PRO A 569 -7.57 35.06 40.59
C PRO A 569 -6.20 35.80 40.67
N ASP A 570 -6.00 36.74 39.73
CA ASP A 570 -5.07 37.89 39.67
C ASP A 570 -3.60 37.64 39.22
N ASP A 571 -2.89 38.56 38.53
CA ASP A 571 -3.11 39.41 37.31
C ASP A 571 -1.90 40.42 37.20
N THR A 572 -1.91 41.32 36.21
CA THR A 572 -1.14 42.58 36.06
C THR A 572 0.32 42.58 35.56
N THR A 573 0.48 42.88 34.26
CA THR A 573 1.42 43.89 33.67
C THR A 573 2.95 43.62 33.72
N THR A 574 3.85 44.31 33.00
CA THR A 574 3.78 45.54 32.15
C THR A 574 4.75 45.44 30.94
N ALA A 575 4.68 46.37 29.99
CA ALA A 575 5.54 46.43 28.79
C ALA A 575 6.67 47.48 28.85
N ASN A 576 7.70 47.35 28.00
CA ASN A 576 8.31 48.48 27.25
C ASN A 576 9.35 48.05 26.17
N THR A 577 9.12 48.47 24.92
CA THR A 577 9.92 49.45 24.13
C THR A 577 11.46 49.50 24.40
N THR A 578 12.39 49.47 23.43
CA THR A 578 12.51 50.47 22.32
C THR A 578 13.51 50.08 21.20
N THR A 579 13.04 50.11 19.95
CA THR A 579 13.66 50.60 18.68
C THR A 579 15.17 50.86 18.54
N THR A 580 15.82 50.35 17.47
CA THR A 580 16.45 51.18 16.39
C THR A 580 16.92 50.39 15.16
N ASN A 581 16.99 51.07 14.00
CA ASN A 581 17.38 50.54 12.69
C ASN A 581 18.87 50.78 12.39
N VAL A 582 19.42 50.12 11.35
CA VAL A 582 19.99 50.76 10.13
C VAL A 582 20.37 49.68 9.11
N ALA A 583 20.37 50.01 7.81
CA ALA A 583 20.66 49.10 6.69
C ALA A 583 21.89 49.54 5.89
N ALA A 584 22.55 48.60 5.17
CA ALA A 584 23.28 48.85 3.91
C ALA A 584 23.77 47.54 3.23
N GLU A 585 23.57 47.45 1.91
CA GLU A 585 24.32 46.62 0.93
C GLU A 585 25.30 47.53 0.14
N PRO A 586 26.08 47.05 -0.88
CA PRO A 586 26.75 45.77 -1.12
C PRO A 586 28.31 45.99 -1.26
N PRO A 587 29.13 45.17 -1.96
CA PRO A 587 29.30 45.33 -3.43
C PRO A 587 29.74 44.10 -4.30
N THR A 588 29.06 43.93 -5.44
CA THR A 588 29.51 43.56 -6.82
C THR A 588 30.81 42.78 -7.19
N SER A 589 30.63 41.85 -8.16
CA SER A 589 31.38 41.66 -9.47
C SER A 589 32.50 40.62 -9.67
N GLY A 590 32.56 40.09 -10.92
CA GLY A 590 33.48 39.05 -11.47
C GLY A 590 32.69 37.86 -12.10
N VAL A 591 32.67 37.51 -13.40
CA VAL A 591 33.51 37.80 -14.60
C VAL A 591 34.92 37.19 -14.46
N GLU A 592 35.46 36.32 -15.33
CA GLU A 592 35.11 35.75 -16.67
C GLU A 592 35.64 34.27 -16.73
N ALA A 593 35.62 33.41 -17.77
CA ALA A 593 35.35 33.47 -19.23
C ALA A 593 34.90 32.08 -19.81
N SER A 594 35.21 31.76 -21.07
CA SER A 594 34.87 30.52 -21.82
C SER A 594 36.01 30.07 -22.75
N GLU A 595 36.13 28.77 -23.10
CA GLU A 595 36.93 28.37 -24.27
C GLU A 595 36.49 27.06 -24.96
N ALA A 596 36.50 27.07 -26.30
CA ALA A 596 36.38 25.95 -27.24
C ALA A 596 36.97 26.42 -28.58
N PRO A 597 37.62 25.57 -29.40
CA PRO A 597 36.92 24.83 -30.46
C PRO A 597 37.52 23.38 -30.63
N GLU A 598 37.30 22.55 -31.65
CA GLU A 598 37.40 22.71 -33.12
C GLU A 598 36.35 21.88 -33.90
N THR A 599 36.27 22.13 -35.22
CA THR A 599 35.24 21.63 -36.14
C THR A 599 35.84 20.67 -37.18
N THR A 600 35.05 19.70 -37.66
CA THR A 600 35.35 19.04 -38.94
C THR A 600 34.05 18.72 -39.69
N THR A 601 33.93 19.21 -40.92
CA THR A 601 32.72 19.09 -41.75
C THR A 601 32.83 17.95 -42.76
N VAL A 602 31.85 17.07 -42.83
CA VAL A 602 31.63 16.14 -43.96
C VAL A 602 30.15 16.13 -44.32
N THR A 603 29.86 16.05 -45.61
CA THR A 603 28.52 16.16 -46.22
C THR A 603 27.48 15.17 -45.69
N GLU A 604 26.32 15.68 -45.29
CA GLU A 604 25.09 14.90 -45.10
C GLU A 604 24.12 15.13 -46.27
N GLY A 605 23.36 14.11 -46.68
CA GLY A 605 22.42 14.27 -47.80
C GLY A 605 21.85 13.02 -48.50
N GLU A 606 21.96 11.80 -47.93
CA GLU A 606 21.36 10.61 -48.59
C GLU A 606 20.98 9.43 -47.66
N ASP A 607 21.09 9.58 -46.33
CA ASP A 607 21.07 8.44 -45.40
C ASP A 607 20.13 8.61 -44.18
N ALA A 608 18.99 9.26 -44.39
CA ALA A 608 17.90 9.34 -43.41
C ALA A 608 17.10 8.02 -43.36
N GLY A 609 17.76 6.94 -42.95
CA GLY A 609 17.11 5.67 -42.61
C GLY A 609 16.65 5.61 -41.15
N PRO A 610 15.79 4.64 -40.77
CA PRO A 610 15.48 4.39 -39.37
C PRO A 610 16.74 4.02 -38.58
N GLU A 611 16.87 4.58 -37.39
CA GLU A 611 17.95 4.26 -36.44
C GLU A 611 17.38 3.79 -35.11
N LEU A 612 18.12 2.89 -34.45
CA LEU A 612 17.83 2.42 -33.10
C LEU A 612 18.93 2.93 -32.17
N VAL A 613 18.55 3.81 -31.26
CA VAL A 613 19.42 4.29 -30.18
C VAL A 613 18.99 3.63 -28.86
N ILE A 614 19.90 2.88 -28.26
CA ILE A 614 19.72 2.26 -26.94
C ILE A 614 20.82 2.69 -25.98
N THR A 615 20.53 2.73 -24.68
CA THR A 615 21.51 2.82 -23.61
C THR A 615 21.55 1.49 -22.87
N LEU A 616 22.67 0.78 -22.98
CA LEU A 616 22.93 -0.44 -22.22
C LEU A 616 23.29 -0.06 -20.78
N LEU A 617 22.50 -0.54 -19.82
CA LEU A 617 22.68 -0.31 -18.39
C LEU A 617 23.14 -1.60 -17.71
N LEU A 618 24.42 -1.66 -17.34
CA LEU A 618 25.05 -2.83 -16.72
C LEU A 618 24.67 -2.94 -15.24
N ILE A 619 24.91 -4.11 -14.62
CA ILE A 619 24.67 -4.33 -13.18
C ILE A 619 25.51 -3.41 -12.27
N THR A 620 26.61 -2.87 -12.81
CA THR A 620 27.48 -1.88 -12.16
C THR A 620 26.88 -0.47 -12.10
N GLY A 621 25.72 -0.24 -12.74
CA GLY A 621 25.13 1.09 -12.93
C GLY A 621 25.71 1.86 -14.12
N ALA A 622 26.75 1.34 -14.79
CA ALA A 622 27.36 1.98 -15.95
C ALA A 622 26.39 2.03 -17.15
N ARG A 623 26.35 3.17 -17.83
CA ARG A 623 25.47 3.46 -18.98
C ARG A 623 26.30 3.62 -20.25
N HIS A 624 26.10 2.73 -21.22
CA HIS A 624 26.81 2.76 -22.51
C HIS A 624 25.82 3.00 -23.65
N PRO A 625 25.87 4.14 -24.35
CA PRO A 625 25.07 4.35 -25.54
C PRO A 625 25.55 3.44 -26.68
N PHE A 626 24.58 2.93 -27.45
CA PHE A 626 24.77 2.04 -28.58
C PHE A 626 23.78 2.47 -29.67
N LYS A 627 24.29 2.91 -30.82
CA LYS A 627 23.49 3.39 -31.97
C LYS A 627 23.66 2.43 -33.13
N ILE A 628 22.53 1.98 -33.68
CA ILE A 628 22.47 1.06 -34.81
C ILE A 628 21.69 1.77 -35.91
N ASP A 629 22.38 2.05 -37.01
CA ASP A 629 21.82 2.67 -38.22
C ASP A 629 22.13 1.82 -39.46
N LYS A 630 21.63 2.28 -40.61
CA LYS A 630 21.84 1.67 -41.93
C LYS A 630 23.32 1.51 -42.30
N LYS A 631 24.20 2.45 -41.94
CA LYS A 631 25.66 2.33 -42.16
C LYS A 631 26.27 1.25 -41.25
N TYR A 632 25.83 1.18 -40.00
CA TYR A 632 26.29 0.20 -39.01
C TYR A 632 25.89 -1.22 -39.42
N LEU A 633 24.61 -1.45 -39.76
CA LEU A 633 24.10 -2.77 -40.19
C LEU A 633 24.88 -3.30 -41.40
N ARG A 634 25.07 -2.46 -42.42
CA ARG A 634 25.86 -2.78 -43.62
C ARG A 634 27.34 -3.03 -43.30
N ARG A 635 27.95 -2.26 -42.40
CA ARG A 635 29.35 -2.45 -41.94
C ARG A 635 29.55 -3.75 -41.15
N ARG A 636 28.52 -4.20 -40.42
CA ARG A 636 28.52 -5.45 -39.64
C ARG A 636 27.96 -6.65 -40.43
N SER A 637 27.65 -6.48 -41.72
CA SER A 637 27.09 -7.49 -42.63
C SER A 637 25.77 -8.12 -42.15
N VAL A 638 24.98 -7.37 -41.37
CA VAL A 638 23.65 -7.78 -40.92
C VAL A 638 22.63 -7.47 -42.01
N LYS A 639 21.77 -8.44 -42.33
CA LYS A 639 20.64 -8.28 -43.26
C LYS A 639 19.34 -8.24 -42.48
N VAL A 640 18.58 -7.16 -42.66
CA VAL A 640 17.26 -6.92 -42.07
C VAL A 640 16.38 -6.24 -43.11
N ASP A 641 15.08 -6.46 -43.03
CA ASP A 641 14.16 -5.93 -44.02
C ASP A 641 14.13 -4.39 -43.98
N ASN A 642 14.16 -3.78 -45.17
CA ASN A 642 14.24 -2.32 -45.40
C ASN A 642 15.51 -1.61 -44.85
N ASP A 643 16.58 -2.34 -44.52
CA ASP A 643 17.73 -1.83 -43.73
C ASP A 643 17.31 -1.33 -42.31
N ASP A 644 16.14 -1.74 -41.78
CA ASP A 644 15.60 -1.25 -40.51
C ASP A 644 16.10 -2.04 -39.29
N PRO A 645 16.76 -1.40 -38.30
CA PRO A 645 17.17 -2.05 -37.06
C PRO A 645 16.03 -2.72 -36.26
N PHE A 646 14.80 -2.19 -36.32
CA PHE A 646 13.67 -2.73 -35.55
C PHE A 646 13.18 -4.08 -36.10
N ASN A 647 13.48 -4.39 -37.37
CA ASN A 647 13.21 -5.69 -37.98
C ASN A 647 14.27 -6.76 -37.62
N MET A 648 15.34 -6.41 -36.89
CA MET A 648 16.30 -7.39 -36.38
C MET A 648 15.74 -8.14 -35.16
N SER A 649 16.13 -9.40 -34.97
CA SER A 649 15.77 -10.13 -33.76
C SER A 649 16.58 -9.69 -32.53
N VAL A 650 16.03 -9.89 -31.34
CA VAL A 650 16.75 -9.69 -30.06
C VAL A 650 18.08 -10.48 -30.03
N TYR A 651 18.12 -11.69 -30.61
CA TYR A 651 19.36 -12.45 -30.75
C TYR A 651 20.40 -11.73 -31.64
N THR A 652 19.97 -11.13 -32.75
CA THR A 652 20.85 -10.35 -33.64
C THR A 652 21.43 -9.14 -32.90
N LEU A 653 20.64 -8.48 -32.06
CA LEU A 653 21.13 -7.40 -31.19
C LEU A 653 22.18 -7.92 -30.18
N LYS A 654 21.97 -9.09 -29.57
CA LYS A 654 22.96 -9.73 -28.68
C LYS A 654 24.25 -10.08 -29.42
N GLU A 655 24.18 -10.57 -30.66
CA GLU A 655 25.37 -10.80 -31.49
C GLU A 655 26.16 -9.51 -31.73
N LEU A 656 25.49 -8.40 -32.02
CA LEU A 656 26.13 -7.11 -32.26
C LEU A 656 26.83 -6.58 -31.00
N ILE A 657 26.16 -6.65 -29.85
CA ILE A 657 26.73 -6.29 -28.54
C ILE A 657 27.92 -7.20 -28.19
N TRP A 658 27.80 -8.50 -28.45
CA TRP A 658 28.87 -9.48 -28.20
C TRP A 658 30.11 -9.26 -29.06
N ARG A 659 29.93 -8.84 -30.31
CA ARG A 659 31.02 -8.49 -31.26
C ARG A 659 31.66 -7.11 -30.98
N GLU A 660 30.99 -6.25 -30.22
CA GLU A 660 31.48 -4.93 -29.78
C GLU A 660 31.70 -4.88 -28.25
N TRP A 661 32.02 -6.03 -27.64
CA TRP A 661 32.25 -6.15 -26.21
C TRP A 661 33.45 -5.28 -25.77
N ARG A 662 33.28 -4.54 -24.67
CA ARG A 662 34.26 -3.56 -24.21
C ARG A 662 35.07 -4.08 -23.01
N ALA A 663 36.29 -3.57 -22.85
CA ALA A 663 37.20 -4.02 -21.79
C ALA A 663 36.80 -3.51 -20.39
N GLU A 664 36.01 -2.44 -20.31
CA GLU A 664 35.45 -1.88 -19.08
C GLU A 664 34.12 -2.54 -18.64
N TRP A 665 33.64 -3.57 -19.35
CA TRP A 665 32.43 -4.32 -19.01
C TRP A 665 32.75 -5.56 -18.14
N GLU A 666 31.71 -6.33 -17.80
CA GLU A 666 31.87 -7.70 -17.29
C GLU A 666 32.74 -8.55 -18.25
N PRO A 667 33.37 -9.66 -17.80
CA PRO A 667 34.13 -10.54 -18.70
C PRO A 667 33.29 -11.01 -19.90
N GLN A 668 33.87 -10.95 -21.12
CA GLN A 668 33.15 -11.30 -22.35
C GLN A 668 32.66 -12.75 -22.27
N PRO A 669 31.35 -13.02 -22.40
CA PRO A 669 30.85 -14.39 -22.36
C PRO A 669 31.29 -15.20 -23.58
N SER A 670 31.27 -16.53 -23.46
CA SER A 670 31.55 -17.45 -24.58
C SER A 670 30.49 -17.45 -25.69
N SER A 671 29.30 -16.88 -25.46
CA SER A 671 28.23 -16.83 -26.46
C SER A 671 27.30 -15.61 -26.33
N PRO A 672 26.68 -15.14 -27.42
CA PRO A 672 25.61 -14.13 -27.38
C PRO A 672 24.41 -14.55 -26.51
N SER A 673 24.06 -15.85 -26.48
CA SER A 673 22.98 -16.39 -25.63
C SER A 673 23.19 -16.17 -24.12
N SER A 674 24.44 -15.96 -23.69
CA SER A 674 24.77 -15.65 -22.30
C SER A 674 24.41 -14.20 -21.92
N ILE A 675 24.18 -13.32 -22.89
CA ILE A 675 23.73 -11.94 -22.64
C ILE A 675 22.22 -11.94 -22.41
N ARG A 676 21.76 -11.30 -21.34
CA ARG A 676 20.34 -11.00 -21.10
C ARG A 676 20.09 -9.51 -21.35
N LEU A 677 19.01 -9.20 -22.06
CA LEU A 677 18.55 -7.84 -22.36
C LEU A 677 17.14 -7.66 -21.78
N ILE A 678 16.96 -6.66 -20.93
CA ILE A 678 15.72 -6.43 -20.17
C ILE A 678 15.23 -5.00 -20.42
N SER A 679 13.99 -4.85 -20.87
CA SER A 679 13.32 -3.55 -21.09
C SER A 679 12.04 -3.48 -20.25
N PHE A 680 11.81 -2.37 -19.54
CA PHE A 680 10.68 -2.16 -18.62
C PHE A 680 10.38 -3.37 -17.70
N GLY A 681 11.44 -3.99 -17.16
CA GLY A 681 11.35 -5.16 -16.27
C GLY A 681 11.03 -6.50 -16.94
N LYS A 682 10.85 -6.54 -18.27
CA LYS A 682 10.65 -7.77 -19.05
C LYS A 682 11.94 -8.19 -19.75
N LEU A 683 12.27 -9.47 -19.68
CA LEU A 683 13.31 -10.07 -20.53
C LEU A 683 12.84 -10.08 -21.99
N LEU A 684 13.70 -9.66 -22.91
CA LEU A 684 13.43 -9.71 -24.35
C LEU A 684 13.68 -11.14 -24.89
N ASP A 685 12.78 -11.66 -25.72
CA ASP A 685 12.88 -13.01 -26.32
C ASP A 685 13.78 -13.00 -27.56
N ASP A 686 14.81 -13.85 -27.58
CA ASP A 686 15.79 -14.00 -28.66
C ASP A 686 15.19 -14.12 -30.06
N LYS A 687 13.99 -14.69 -30.17
CA LYS A 687 13.29 -14.93 -31.43
C LYS A 687 12.41 -13.77 -31.89
N SER A 688 11.99 -12.87 -31.00
CA SER A 688 11.12 -11.76 -31.38
C SER A 688 11.92 -10.67 -32.13
N PRO A 689 11.31 -9.97 -33.10
CA PRO A 689 11.87 -8.75 -33.66
C PRO A 689 11.86 -7.64 -32.60
N LEU A 690 12.74 -6.65 -32.74
CA LEU A 690 12.78 -5.50 -31.84
C LEU A 690 11.53 -4.60 -31.97
N SER A 691 10.80 -4.67 -33.08
CA SER A 691 9.47 -4.05 -33.25
C SER A 691 8.36 -4.65 -32.37
N GLU A 692 8.52 -5.89 -31.88
CA GLU A 692 7.63 -6.49 -30.86
C GLU A 692 8.12 -6.21 -29.42
N SER A 693 9.32 -5.65 -29.27
CA SER A 693 9.82 -5.15 -27.98
C SER A 693 9.24 -3.77 -27.69
N SER A 694 9.17 -3.37 -26.42
CA SER A 694 8.74 -2.02 -26.01
C SER A 694 9.86 -0.98 -26.21
N LEU A 695 10.37 -0.91 -27.44
CA LEU A 695 11.38 0.04 -27.91
C LEU A 695 10.71 1.06 -28.84
N THR A 696 11.32 2.24 -28.96
CA THR A 696 10.73 3.40 -29.67
C THR A 696 11.78 4.08 -30.54
N HIS A 697 11.35 4.67 -31.65
CA HIS A 697 12.25 5.38 -32.57
C HIS A 697 12.69 6.74 -32.01
N ASP A 698 11.77 7.49 -31.38
CA ASP A 698 11.96 8.92 -31.06
C ASP A 698 12.35 9.20 -29.59
N ALA A 699 12.61 8.19 -28.77
CA ALA A 699 12.91 8.35 -27.34
C ALA A 699 14.10 7.47 -26.88
N PRO A 700 14.85 7.88 -25.84
CA PRO A 700 16.05 7.17 -25.40
C PRO A 700 15.70 5.85 -24.70
N ASN A 701 15.78 4.76 -25.45
CA ASN A 701 15.52 3.41 -24.96
C ASN A 701 16.61 2.98 -23.95
N VAL A 702 16.23 2.62 -22.72
CA VAL A 702 17.17 2.06 -21.73
C VAL A 702 16.93 0.54 -21.63
N ILE A 703 17.97 -0.23 -21.94
CA ILE A 703 17.96 -1.69 -21.86
C ILE A 703 18.95 -2.10 -20.78
N HIS A 704 18.47 -2.78 -19.74
CA HIS A 704 19.36 -3.39 -18.75
C HIS A 704 20.05 -4.61 -19.38
N MET A 705 21.38 -4.66 -19.28
CA MET A 705 22.22 -5.73 -19.80
C MET A 705 22.91 -6.46 -18.64
N THR A 706 22.87 -7.79 -18.65
CA THR A 706 23.57 -8.63 -17.66
C THR A 706 24.17 -9.86 -18.34
N VAL A 707 25.38 -10.28 -17.96
CA VAL A 707 25.93 -11.57 -18.42
C VAL A 707 25.50 -12.70 -17.48
N LYS A 708 25.06 -13.84 -18.01
CA LYS A 708 24.92 -15.07 -17.21
C LYS A 708 26.34 -15.57 -16.88
N PRO A 709 26.68 -15.81 -15.59
CA PRO A 709 27.93 -16.47 -15.23
C PRO A 709 28.14 -17.77 -16.01
N GLN A 710 29.38 -18.01 -16.44
CA GLN A 710 29.77 -19.30 -16.99
C GLN A 710 29.85 -20.31 -15.84
N GLU A 711 28.99 -21.33 -15.90
CA GLU A 711 29.16 -22.55 -15.11
C GLU A 711 30.46 -23.23 -15.58
N VAL A 712 31.32 -23.59 -14.63
CA VAL A 712 32.56 -24.33 -14.93
C VAL A 712 32.16 -25.76 -15.29
N VAL A 713 32.36 -26.13 -16.55
CA VAL A 713 32.13 -27.49 -17.05
C VAL A 713 33.47 -28.23 -17.03
N ASP A 714 33.57 -29.27 -16.21
CA ASP A 714 34.67 -30.23 -16.28
C ASP A 714 34.60 -31.02 -17.60
N GLU A 715 35.74 -31.21 -18.25
CA GLU A 715 35.84 -31.99 -19.49
C GLU A 715 35.84 -33.50 -19.20
N GLU A 716 34.78 -34.23 -19.57
CA GLU A 716 34.93 -35.51 -20.28
C GLU A 716 33.61 -35.97 -20.95
N ASP A 717 33.76 -36.61 -22.11
CA ASP A 717 32.66 -36.96 -23.02
C ASP A 717 32.27 -38.44 -22.90
N ALA A 718 30.98 -38.76 -23.05
CA ALA A 718 30.45 -39.72 -24.06
C ALA A 718 29.21 -40.57 -23.67
N LYS A 719 28.34 -40.80 -24.67
CA LYS A 719 27.39 -41.94 -24.84
C LYS A 719 26.11 -42.03 -23.97
N GLY A 720 25.20 -41.08 -24.16
CA GLY A 720 23.98 -41.29 -24.98
C GLY A 720 22.81 -42.21 -24.53
N GLY A 721 21.58 -41.70 -24.64
CA GLY A 721 20.40 -42.53 -24.95
C GLY A 721 19.04 -42.12 -24.33
N LYS A 722 18.06 -41.80 -25.20
CA LYS A 722 16.59 -41.86 -24.98
C LYS A 722 15.92 -41.01 -23.87
N SER A 723 15.44 -39.84 -24.29
CA SER A 723 14.05 -39.35 -24.13
C SER A 723 13.13 -39.96 -23.04
N TYR A 724 12.70 -39.11 -22.10
CA TYR A 724 11.32 -39.04 -21.60
C TYR A 724 10.92 -37.56 -21.45
N SER A 725 9.62 -37.26 -21.30
CA SER A 725 9.09 -35.90 -21.51
C SER A 725 8.25 -35.33 -20.36
N ALA A 726 8.28 -34.00 -20.27
CA ALA A 726 7.32 -33.08 -19.65
C ALA A 726 7.42 -32.78 -18.12
N ARG A 727 7.24 -31.48 -17.85
CA ARG A 727 7.03 -30.79 -16.56
C ARG A 727 8.24 -30.72 -15.62
N ASP A 728 9.09 -29.68 -15.65
CA ASP A 728 8.88 -28.20 -15.62
C ASP A 728 8.65 -27.68 -14.18
N ARG A 729 9.68 -27.02 -13.63
CA ARG A 729 9.65 -26.21 -12.40
C ARG A 729 10.93 -25.35 -12.27
N ASP A 730 10.79 -24.24 -11.55
CA ASP A 730 11.70 -23.07 -11.55
C ASP A 730 13.10 -23.26 -10.94
N ALA A 731 14.06 -22.51 -11.48
CA ALA A 731 15.13 -21.79 -10.76
C ALA A 731 15.71 -20.70 -11.69
N SER A 732 15.62 -19.38 -11.47
CA SER A 732 15.90 -18.51 -10.30
C SER A 732 17.39 -18.21 -10.08
N ASP A 733 17.80 -16.97 -10.42
CA ASP A 733 18.90 -16.17 -9.82
C ASP A 733 18.90 -14.81 -10.54
N ARG A 734 18.62 -13.64 -9.95
CA ARG A 734 18.75 -13.03 -8.60
C ARG A 734 20.17 -12.59 -8.22
N SER A 735 20.40 -11.28 -8.29
CA SER A 735 21.64 -10.58 -7.88
C SER A 735 21.61 -10.14 -6.41
N PRO A 736 22.76 -10.08 -5.72
CA PRO A 736 22.85 -9.62 -4.33
C PRO A 736 22.88 -8.09 -4.20
N GLY A 737 22.41 -7.55 -3.07
CA GLY A 737 22.56 -6.13 -2.73
C GLY A 737 21.51 -5.63 -1.74
N CYS A 738 20.27 -5.48 -2.21
CA CYS A 738 19.14 -5.01 -1.39
C CYS A 738 17.88 -5.84 -1.68
N ARG A 739 17.12 -6.18 -0.64
CA ARG A 739 15.82 -6.84 -0.74
C ARG A 739 14.70 -5.79 -0.65
N CYS A 740 14.34 -5.17 -1.76
CA CYS A 740 13.20 -4.24 -1.84
C CYS A 740 11.89 -5.02 -2.05
N ILE A 741 10.89 -4.79 -1.20
CA ILE A 741 9.66 -5.57 -1.12
C ILE A 741 8.45 -4.64 -1.00
N ILE A 742 7.43 -4.95 -1.79
CA ILE A 742 6.12 -4.32 -1.78
C ILE A 742 5.13 -5.41 -1.35
N LEU A 743 4.49 -5.24 -0.20
CA LEU A 743 3.43 -6.12 0.31
C LEU A 743 2.11 -5.91 -0.47
#